data_AF-A0A6L7XU79-F1
#
_entry.id   AF-A0A6L7XU79-F1
#
_cell.length_a   1.000
_cell.length_b   1.000
_cell.length_c   1.000
_cell.angle_alpha   90.00
_cell.angle_beta   90.00
_cell.angle_gamma   90.00
#
_symmetry.space_group_name_H-M   'P 1'
#
loop_
_entity.id
_entity.type
_entity.pdbx_description
1 polymer ?
#
loop_
_entity_poly.entity_id
_entity_poly.type
_entity_poly.pdbx_seq_one_letter_code
_entity_poly.pdbx_strand_id
1 'polypeptide(L)'
;QKLVEIAPAFALAEDVRRAMLEAATRIASAASYRGVGTIEFLVDGRTDGRFVFMEANARLQVEHTVTEEVTGFDLVAIQLQIASGATLRDLGLKQSAIPAPRGVAVQARVNLETMTEDGQSRPGGGVLTAYEPPAGPGIRVDGFGYTGYATSPHYDSLLAKVIGHAHDLPSALRKTGRALSEFKIEGARSNTGFLAALLDTAPFADGGIHTRYVEEHAADLLAIDGARARYFQPESTVQKAGTDVDPDDPLAVLALKGPAATPQAPAQAPPHAIGPAGTTAVSAPLQGMVIELKVAVGDAVQRRQPVAVLEALKMEHVIVADDPGIVREIALEVGDTIFEDTPILFIEPQDIEGEFDTGETIDLDAIRPDVAEVQHFHELTTDAARTEATAKRHDAGKHTARENIHDLCDEGSFFEFSPLVTATRYRTDTFEELEERVIKTAADAMVMGVGRVNGDLVGEENARCVAMSYDYTVLAGTQGGKNHQKQDRMFGIARKYKLPVVLYTEGGGGRTHGGPRSGGGPQAGSVGGLQVRTWRELGKLSGLVPIVGVNSGYCFAGNVVLLGACDVIIATKDSSLGIGGPAVIEGGGLGAYAPSEVGPIEIQQPNGVIDVLVEDEEEATAAARHYLSFFQGRVQEWSAHDQRALRHVVPENRRAVYNIRSVIETLGDVGSMLELRPKFGLSMVTAFIRIEGRPVGVIANNSNSPTGGAVDSEGADKAARFMQLCDAFDIPILSLIDTPGNMVGPEAEKTALIRHCGHMYVAGANITVPYFVVVLRKSYGLGALAMSTGSFDETFFTISWPTGEFAGMGLEGSVKLGRRRELEAITDLAERKARYEKYVADAYAWSRALNAATVSEVDDVIDPADTRKWMVMGLNSLPPVAPRDGKKRGWVDTW
;
A
#
# COMPACT_ATOMS: atom_id res chain seq x y z
N GLN A 1 16.76 25.40 -11.88
CA GLN A 1 17.53 25.18 -10.62
C GLN A 1 17.76 26.53 -9.94
N LYS A 2 17.79 26.62 -8.61
CA LYS A 2 18.15 27.87 -7.92
C LYS A 2 19.66 28.11 -8.06
N LEU A 3 20.08 29.31 -8.46
CA LEU A 3 21.50 29.64 -8.70
C LEU A 3 22.01 30.73 -7.74
N VAL A 4 21.16 31.71 -7.45
CA VAL A 4 21.46 32.86 -6.58
C VAL A 4 20.30 33.05 -5.62
N GLU A 5 20.60 33.20 -4.33
CA GLU A 5 19.63 33.49 -3.28
C GLU A 5 19.98 34.76 -2.55
N ILE A 6 18.96 35.54 -2.20
CA ILE A 6 19.12 36.86 -1.61
C ILE A 6 18.24 36.97 -0.36
N ALA A 7 18.84 37.33 0.77
CA ALA A 7 18.13 37.60 2.02
C ALA A 7 18.49 39.00 2.55
N PRO A 8 17.51 39.79 3.03
CA PRO A 8 16.07 39.57 2.86
C PRO A 8 15.63 39.73 1.39
N ALA A 9 14.46 39.19 1.03
CA ALA A 9 13.88 39.38 -0.30
C ALA A 9 13.77 40.88 -0.64
N PHE A 10 14.32 41.27 -1.79
CA PHE A 10 14.32 42.65 -2.31
C PHE A 10 13.02 42.94 -3.08
N ALA A 11 12.72 44.23 -3.29
CA ALA A 11 11.56 44.69 -4.06
C ALA A 11 10.20 44.10 -3.63
N LEU A 12 10.03 43.75 -2.34
CA LEU A 12 8.79 43.23 -1.77
C LEU A 12 8.16 44.27 -0.82
N ALA A 13 6.90 44.64 -1.07
CA ALA A 13 6.17 45.55 -0.20
C ALA A 13 5.99 44.95 1.21
N GLU A 14 6.08 45.78 2.25
CA GLU A 14 6.11 45.32 3.65
C GLU A 14 4.80 44.67 4.11
N ASP A 15 3.67 45.08 3.55
CA ASP A 15 2.37 44.45 3.78
C ASP A 15 2.30 43.03 3.18
N VAL A 16 2.81 42.84 1.97
CA VAL A 16 2.93 41.52 1.31
C VAL A 16 3.89 40.62 2.11
N ARG A 17 5.05 41.16 2.53
CA ARG A 17 6.02 40.45 3.38
C ARG A 17 5.36 39.95 4.66
N ARG A 18 4.62 40.81 5.36
CA ARG A 18 3.91 40.45 6.59
C ARG A 18 2.85 39.38 6.33
N ALA A 19 2.05 39.51 5.28
CA ALA A 19 1.02 38.55 4.92
C ALA A 19 1.60 37.16 4.61
N MET A 20 2.75 37.10 3.93
CA MET A 20 3.44 35.83 3.65
C MET A 20 3.96 35.16 4.92
N LEU A 21 4.54 35.92 5.85
CA LEU A 21 5.03 35.40 7.14
C LEU A 21 3.87 34.89 8.03
N GLU A 22 2.74 35.61 8.04
CA GLU A 22 1.52 35.17 8.72
C GLU A 22 0.94 33.89 8.09
N ALA A 23 0.94 33.79 6.76
CA ALA A 23 0.51 32.57 6.07
C ALA A 23 1.42 31.37 6.40
N ALA A 24 2.75 31.57 6.37
CA ALA A 24 3.73 30.53 6.70
C ALA A 24 3.55 30.00 8.13
N THR A 25 3.41 30.91 9.11
CA THR A 25 3.21 30.54 10.52
C THR A 25 1.87 29.83 10.75
N ARG A 26 0.80 30.23 10.05
CA ARG A 26 -0.50 29.55 10.09
C ARG A 26 -0.42 28.12 9.53
N ILE A 27 0.25 27.93 8.39
CA ILE A 27 0.45 26.61 7.77
C ILE A 27 1.24 25.71 8.71
N ALA A 28 2.37 26.18 9.23
CA ALA A 28 3.21 25.42 10.15
C ALA A 28 2.47 25.05 11.45
N SER A 29 1.66 25.97 12.00
CA SER A 29 0.86 25.72 13.20
C SER A 29 -0.24 24.69 12.95
N ALA A 30 -0.97 24.79 11.84
CA ALA A 30 -2.03 23.84 11.48
C ALA A 30 -1.48 22.42 11.29
N ALA A 31 -0.28 22.30 10.72
CA ALA A 31 0.40 21.02 10.55
C ALA A 31 1.07 20.50 11.84
N SER A 32 1.04 21.25 12.95
CA SER A 32 1.82 20.96 14.16
C SER A 32 3.31 20.70 13.85
N TYR A 33 3.88 21.50 12.94
CA TYR A 33 5.21 21.26 12.40
C TYR A 33 6.30 21.43 13.47
N ARG A 34 7.21 20.46 13.55
CA ARG A 34 8.34 20.45 14.48
C ARG A 34 9.64 20.23 13.73
N GLY A 35 10.42 21.29 13.57
CA GLY A 35 11.72 21.26 12.90
C GLY A 35 12.06 22.61 12.27
N VAL A 36 13.10 22.62 11.46
CA VAL A 36 13.44 23.75 10.57
C VAL A 36 13.03 23.37 9.15
N GLY A 37 12.27 24.25 8.51
CA GLY A 37 11.75 24.05 7.16
C GLY A 37 11.36 25.37 6.50
N THR A 38 11.07 25.32 5.20
CA THR A 38 10.72 26.50 4.39
C THR A 38 9.30 26.37 3.87
N ILE A 39 8.53 27.46 3.94
CA ILE A 39 7.27 27.60 3.21
C ILE A 39 7.52 28.50 2.01
N GLU A 40 7.33 27.96 0.81
CA GLU A 40 7.59 28.65 -0.45
C GLU A 40 6.30 29.24 -1.02
N PHE A 41 6.40 30.47 -1.51
CA PHE A 41 5.32 31.20 -2.16
C PHE A 41 5.78 31.72 -3.52
N LEU A 42 4.86 31.78 -4.48
CA LEU A 42 5.03 32.54 -5.71
C LEU A 42 4.37 33.90 -5.56
N VAL A 43 5.12 34.97 -5.81
CA VAL A 43 4.63 36.36 -5.77
C VAL A 43 4.43 36.84 -7.20
N ASP A 44 3.24 37.36 -7.50
CA ASP A 44 2.93 37.91 -8.82
C ASP A 44 3.30 39.40 -8.88
N GLY A 45 4.43 39.71 -9.52
CA GLY A 45 4.91 41.08 -9.70
C GLY A 45 4.07 41.94 -10.65
N ARG A 46 3.05 41.39 -11.32
CA ARG A 46 2.15 42.13 -12.24
C ARG A 46 0.86 42.62 -11.59
N THR A 47 0.59 42.17 -10.36
CA THR A 47 -0.61 42.54 -9.60
C THR A 47 -0.22 43.14 -8.26
N ASP A 48 -1.04 44.04 -7.71
CA ASP A 48 -0.78 44.60 -6.38
C ASP A 48 -0.89 43.50 -5.29
N GLY A 49 0.25 42.92 -4.93
CA GLY A 49 0.44 42.14 -3.71
C GLY A 49 -0.13 40.72 -3.68
N ARG A 50 -0.45 40.12 -4.83
CA ARG A 50 -0.89 38.72 -4.88
C ARG A 50 0.28 37.76 -4.68
N PHE A 51 0.13 36.81 -3.76
CA PHE A 51 1.01 35.65 -3.64
C PHE A 51 0.19 34.37 -3.47
N VAL A 52 0.76 33.23 -3.88
CA VAL A 52 0.17 31.91 -3.73
C VAL A 52 1.14 30.95 -3.06
N PHE A 53 0.62 30.05 -2.24
CA PHE A 53 1.41 28.94 -1.68
C PHE A 53 1.88 28.03 -2.82
N MET A 54 3.15 27.65 -2.79
CA MET A 54 3.75 26.75 -3.78
C MET A 54 4.06 25.39 -3.16
N GLU A 55 4.85 25.37 -2.09
CA GLU A 55 5.29 24.13 -1.43
C GLU A 55 5.70 24.40 0.02
N ALA A 56 5.69 23.36 0.86
CA ALA A 56 6.34 23.35 2.16
C ALA A 56 7.48 22.32 2.19
N ASN A 57 8.71 22.79 2.30
CA ASN A 57 9.90 21.96 2.46
C ASN A 57 10.15 21.69 3.95
N ALA A 58 9.72 20.53 4.43
CA ALA A 58 9.83 20.09 5.84
C ALA A 58 11.25 19.65 6.24
N ARG A 59 12.28 20.32 5.73
CA ARG A 59 13.72 20.03 5.92
C ARG A 59 14.54 21.30 5.80
N LEU A 60 15.77 21.28 6.30
CA LEU A 60 16.75 22.32 6.01
C LEU A 60 17.02 22.41 4.51
N GLN A 61 16.99 23.61 3.96
CA GLN A 61 17.28 23.86 2.54
C GLN A 61 18.70 24.38 2.31
N VAL A 62 19.19 24.27 1.07
CA VAL A 62 20.55 24.67 0.68
C VAL A 62 20.81 26.14 1.01
N GLU A 63 19.80 26.98 0.78
CA GLU A 63 19.78 28.43 0.98
C GLU A 63 19.59 28.88 2.44
N HIS A 64 19.58 27.98 3.43
CA HIS A 64 19.46 28.39 4.84
C HIS A 64 20.55 29.40 5.26
N THR A 65 21.74 29.33 4.64
CA THR A 65 22.90 30.15 5.02
C THR A 65 22.67 31.65 4.82
N VAL A 66 21.89 32.09 3.81
CA VAL A 66 21.59 33.54 3.68
C VAL A 66 20.69 34.04 4.82
N THR A 67 19.86 33.15 5.40
CA THR A 67 19.07 33.47 6.59
C THR A 67 19.96 33.55 7.82
N GLU A 68 20.93 32.63 7.97
CA GLU A 68 21.91 32.66 9.05
C GLU A 68 22.72 33.96 9.03
N GLU A 69 23.23 34.38 7.87
CA GLU A 69 24.05 35.60 7.75
C GLU A 69 23.31 36.88 8.17
N VAL A 70 22.01 36.99 7.88
CA VAL A 70 21.24 38.19 8.22
C VAL A 70 20.59 38.14 9.61
N THR A 71 20.39 36.96 10.17
CA THR A 71 19.75 36.81 11.51
C THR A 71 20.76 36.55 12.63
N GLY A 72 21.90 35.95 12.30
CA GLY A 72 22.89 35.43 13.25
C GLY A 72 22.48 34.11 13.92
N PHE A 73 21.40 33.48 13.47
CA PHE A 73 21.00 32.15 13.95
C PHE A 73 21.82 31.04 13.28
N ASP A 74 22.14 30.00 14.04
CA ASP A 74 22.62 28.72 13.54
C ASP A 74 21.41 27.78 13.42
N LEU A 75 20.90 27.64 12.20
CA LEU A 75 19.66 26.91 11.94
C LEU A 75 19.85 25.40 12.07
N VAL A 76 21.07 24.90 11.80
CA VAL A 76 21.42 23.48 11.99
C VAL A 76 21.40 23.15 13.48
N ALA A 77 22.05 23.96 14.32
CA ALA A 77 22.06 23.78 15.76
C ALA A 77 20.64 23.85 16.35
N ILE A 78 19.83 24.82 15.92
CA ILE A 78 18.42 24.93 16.33
C ILE A 78 17.64 23.66 15.94
N GLN A 79 17.83 23.14 14.73
CA GLN A 79 17.16 21.91 14.29
C GLN A 79 17.53 20.70 15.16
N LEU A 80 18.82 20.54 15.50
CA LEU A 80 19.30 19.48 16.37
C LEU A 80 18.74 19.60 17.79
N GLN A 81 18.65 20.82 18.32
CA GLN A 81 18.08 21.09 19.64
C GLN A 81 16.57 20.81 19.69
N ILE A 82 15.83 21.24 18.66
CA ILE A 82 14.40 20.92 18.51
C ILE A 82 14.22 19.40 18.46
N ALA A 83 15.00 18.69 17.65
CA ALA A 83 14.95 17.23 17.55
C ALA A 83 15.19 16.55 18.91
N SER A 84 16.13 17.09 19.69
CA SER A 84 16.46 16.63 21.05
C SER A 84 15.40 16.97 22.12
N GLY A 85 14.32 17.65 21.76
CA GLY A 85 13.20 17.93 22.66
C GLY A 85 13.08 19.39 23.11
N ALA A 86 13.99 20.28 22.73
CA ALA A 86 13.89 21.70 23.08
C ALA A 86 12.65 22.33 22.45
N THR A 87 11.93 23.15 23.22
CA THR A 87 10.82 23.95 22.72
C THR A 87 11.31 25.29 22.16
N LEU A 88 10.52 25.96 21.31
CA LEU A 88 10.86 27.31 20.83
C LEU A 88 11.07 28.31 21.98
N ARG A 89 10.40 28.09 23.13
CA ARG A 89 10.60 28.89 24.34
C ARG A 89 11.98 28.66 24.94
N ASP A 90 12.46 27.43 25.00
CA ASP A 90 13.78 27.07 25.55
C ASP A 90 14.90 27.67 24.70
N LEU A 91 14.66 27.77 23.39
CA LEU A 91 15.60 28.34 22.41
C LEU A 91 15.52 29.87 22.30
N GLY A 92 14.61 30.52 23.04
CA GLY A 92 14.41 31.96 22.94
C GLY A 92 13.79 32.45 21.62
N LEU A 93 13.27 31.54 20.79
CA LEU A 93 12.70 31.80 19.45
C LEU A 93 11.21 32.18 19.54
N LYS A 94 10.91 33.29 20.22
CA LYS A 94 9.57 33.90 20.19
C LYS A 94 9.51 34.90 19.05
N GLN A 95 8.34 35.05 18.41
CA GLN A 95 8.17 36.01 17.30
C GLN A 95 8.62 37.44 17.67
N SER A 96 8.37 37.88 18.91
CA SER A 96 8.78 39.18 19.42
C SER A 96 10.29 39.32 19.69
N ALA A 97 11.05 38.22 19.64
CA ALA A 97 12.49 38.14 19.92
C ALA A 97 13.31 37.81 18.66
N ILE A 98 12.68 37.59 17.51
CA ILE A 98 13.37 37.41 16.23
C ILE A 98 13.94 38.78 15.80
N PRO A 99 15.26 38.92 15.60
CA PRO A 99 15.85 40.19 15.19
C PRO A 99 15.44 40.55 13.76
N ALA A 100 15.35 41.84 13.47
CA ALA A 100 15.28 42.31 12.09
C ALA A 100 16.55 41.86 11.32
N PRO A 101 16.43 41.48 10.04
CA PRO A 101 17.58 41.14 9.20
C PRO A 101 18.64 42.25 9.22
N ARG A 102 19.89 41.90 9.50
CA ARG A 102 21.03 42.82 9.50
C ARG A 102 21.69 42.79 8.14
N GLY A 103 21.57 43.87 7.37
CA GLY A 103 22.17 43.98 6.04
C GLY A 103 21.52 43.03 5.02
N VAL A 104 22.30 42.67 3.99
CA VAL A 104 21.89 41.79 2.88
C VAL A 104 22.94 40.71 2.67
N ALA A 105 22.48 39.47 2.50
CA ALA A 105 23.29 38.32 2.13
C ALA A 105 22.90 37.82 0.73
N VAL A 106 23.90 37.51 -0.09
CA VAL A 106 23.74 36.91 -1.42
C VAL A 106 24.53 35.60 -1.45
N GLN A 107 23.85 34.48 -1.65
CA GLN A 107 24.46 33.17 -1.92
C GLN A 107 24.52 32.93 -3.42
N ALA A 108 25.65 32.42 -3.91
CA ALA A 108 25.82 31.89 -5.26
C ALA A 108 26.20 30.40 -5.19
N ARG A 109 25.51 29.56 -5.97
CA ARG A 109 25.71 28.10 -6.02
C ARG A 109 26.73 27.72 -7.08
N VAL A 110 27.97 27.53 -6.66
CA VAL A 110 29.07 27.11 -7.52
C VAL A 110 28.91 25.62 -7.81
N ASN A 111 28.57 25.31 -9.06
CA ASN A 111 28.30 23.97 -9.55
C ASN A 111 29.38 23.56 -10.57
N LEU A 112 29.69 22.27 -10.61
CA LEU A 112 30.53 21.63 -11.62
C LEU A 112 29.73 21.37 -12.90
N GLU A 113 29.24 22.43 -13.50
CA GLU A 113 28.46 22.38 -14.73
C GLU A 113 28.72 23.63 -15.57
N THR A 114 28.53 23.53 -16.88
CA THR A 114 28.49 24.68 -17.78
C THR A 114 27.06 24.95 -18.22
N MET A 115 26.72 26.21 -18.49
CA MET A 115 25.41 26.57 -19.04
C MET A 115 25.45 26.55 -20.57
N THR A 116 24.35 26.14 -21.19
CA THR A 116 24.11 26.19 -22.64
C THR A 116 23.36 27.47 -23.03
N GLU A 117 23.36 27.80 -24.32
CA GLU A 117 22.66 28.98 -24.85
C GLU A 117 21.15 28.98 -24.54
N ASP A 118 20.54 27.79 -24.39
CA ASP A 118 19.14 27.60 -24.01
C ASP A 118 18.89 27.57 -22.48
N GLY A 119 19.92 27.86 -21.66
CA GLY A 119 19.81 27.91 -20.20
C GLY A 119 19.80 26.54 -19.49
N GLN A 120 20.05 25.43 -20.20
CA GLN A 120 20.24 24.11 -19.60
C GLN A 120 21.66 23.95 -19.07
N SER A 121 21.84 23.22 -17.96
CA SER A 121 23.16 22.90 -17.42
C SER A 121 23.70 21.58 -17.96
N ARG A 122 24.99 21.55 -18.29
CA ARG A 122 25.75 20.36 -18.68
C ARG A 122 26.69 19.97 -17.54
N PRO A 123 26.47 18.84 -16.85
CA PRO A 123 27.33 18.43 -15.77
C PRO A 123 28.74 18.13 -16.28
N GLY A 124 29.74 18.69 -15.61
CA GLY A 124 31.15 18.46 -15.87
C GLY A 124 31.78 17.53 -14.84
N GLY A 125 32.83 16.81 -15.25
CA GLY A 125 33.65 16.00 -14.37
C GLY A 125 35.13 16.36 -14.46
N GLY A 126 35.92 15.85 -13.53
CA GLY A 126 37.37 16.05 -13.49
C GLY A 126 37.96 15.74 -12.12
N VAL A 127 39.26 16.00 -11.98
CA VAL A 127 39.96 15.96 -10.69
C VAL A 127 40.35 17.38 -10.37
N LEU A 128 39.91 17.90 -9.22
CA LEU A 128 40.24 19.27 -8.84
C LEU A 128 41.74 19.41 -8.61
N THR A 129 42.47 20.00 -9.56
CA THR A 129 43.92 20.23 -9.45
C THR A 129 44.24 21.45 -8.59
N ALA A 130 43.28 22.37 -8.45
CA ALA A 130 43.29 23.44 -7.46
C ALA A 130 41.87 23.70 -6.96
N TYR A 131 41.74 23.90 -5.65
CA TYR A 131 40.50 24.33 -4.99
C TYR A 131 40.85 25.32 -3.87
N GLU A 132 40.74 26.62 -4.18
CA GLU A 132 41.05 27.71 -3.23
C GLU A 132 39.79 28.57 -3.06
N PRO A 133 38.97 28.31 -2.01
CA PRO A 133 37.76 29.08 -1.77
C PRO A 133 38.08 30.53 -1.37
N PRO A 134 37.25 31.50 -1.77
CA PRO A 134 37.45 32.91 -1.43
C PRO A 134 37.29 33.13 0.07
N ALA A 135 38.02 34.10 0.61
CA ALA A 135 38.02 34.41 2.03
C ALA A 135 37.93 35.92 2.30
N GLY A 136 37.65 36.28 3.55
CA GLY A 136 37.69 37.67 4.03
C GLY A 136 36.41 38.12 4.74
N PRO A 137 36.39 39.35 5.28
CA PRO A 137 35.27 39.82 6.09
C PRO A 137 33.93 39.87 5.33
N GLY A 138 32.94 39.13 5.84
CA GLY A 138 31.62 39.00 5.23
C GLY A 138 31.61 38.14 3.96
N ILE A 139 32.58 37.24 3.80
CA ILE A 139 32.55 36.12 2.86
C ILE A 139 32.51 34.82 3.66
N ARG A 140 31.49 34.01 3.42
CA ARG A 140 31.37 32.64 3.92
C ARG A 140 31.34 31.68 2.74
N VAL A 141 32.04 30.55 2.85
CA VAL A 141 32.01 29.50 1.83
C VAL A 141 31.70 28.18 2.51
N ASP A 142 30.60 27.57 2.10
CA ASP A 142 30.19 26.23 2.51
C ASP A 142 30.37 25.31 1.29
N GLY A 143 31.45 24.54 1.23
CA GLY A 143 31.73 23.60 0.14
C GLY A 143 32.50 22.38 0.62
N PHE A 144 32.54 21.32 -0.18
CA PHE A 144 33.23 20.06 0.17
C PHE A 144 34.46 19.75 -0.68
N GLY A 145 34.77 20.59 -1.68
CA GLY A 145 35.92 20.39 -2.56
C GLY A 145 37.27 20.47 -1.83
N TYR A 146 38.26 19.77 -2.38
CA TYR A 146 39.67 19.86 -1.99
C TYR A 146 40.57 19.45 -3.16
N THR A 147 41.83 19.89 -3.18
CA THR A 147 42.79 19.51 -4.23
C THR A 147 42.99 17.98 -4.25
N GLY A 148 42.83 17.37 -5.42
CA GLY A 148 42.84 15.92 -5.64
C GLY A 148 41.46 15.26 -5.54
N TYR A 149 40.40 16.01 -5.25
CA TYR A 149 39.05 15.48 -5.25
C TYR A 149 38.61 15.10 -6.68
N ALA A 150 38.34 13.81 -6.89
CA ALA A 150 37.77 13.29 -8.14
C ALA A 150 36.25 13.44 -8.11
N THR A 151 35.73 14.28 -8.98
CA THR A 151 34.30 14.58 -9.06
C THR A 151 33.58 13.41 -9.73
N SER A 152 32.36 13.11 -9.28
CA SER A 152 31.55 12.04 -9.85
C SER A 152 30.24 12.60 -10.41
N PRO A 153 29.91 12.33 -11.68
CA PRO A 153 28.63 12.75 -12.27
C PRO A 153 27.43 11.97 -11.70
N HIS A 154 27.65 10.98 -10.84
CA HIS A 154 26.59 10.25 -10.15
C HIS A 154 25.93 11.04 -9.00
N TYR A 155 26.49 12.19 -8.61
CA TYR A 155 26.00 13.03 -7.52
C TYR A 155 25.71 14.45 -8.03
N ASP A 156 24.98 15.24 -7.23
CA ASP A 156 24.60 16.62 -7.56
C ASP A 156 25.83 17.49 -7.89
N SER A 157 25.69 18.42 -8.83
CA SER A 157 26.81 19.22 -9.35
C SER A 157 27.27 20.33 -8.40
N LEU A 158 26.48 20.66 -7.37
CA LEU A 158 26.81 21.69 -6.37
C LEU A 158 28.13 21.35 -5.67
N LEU A 159 29.16 22.19 -5.86
CA LEU A 159 30.48 22.03 -5.23
C LEU A 159 30.61 22.90 -3.98
N ALA A 160 30.14 24.13 -4.06
CA ALA A 160 30.28 25.11 -2.99
C ALA A 160 29.18 26.19 -3.06
N LYS A 161 28.84 26.74 -1.90
CA LYS A 161 27.97 27.92 -1.76
C LYS A 161 28.84 29.09 -1.34
N VAL A 162 28.92 30.12 -2.16
CA VAL A 162 29.66 31.36 -1.84
C VAL A 162 28.67 32.40 -1.37
N ILE A 163 28.81 32.87 -0.14
CA ILE A 163 27.89 33.83 0.49
C ILE A 163 28.61 35.13 0.81
N GLY A 164 28.15 36.22 0.21
CA GLY A 164 28.61 37.57 0.50
C GLY A 164 27.60 38.35 1.33
N HIS A 165 28.04 38.93 2.43
CA HIS A 165 27.25 39.77 3.33
C HIS A 165 27.73 41.22 3.33
N ALA A 166 26.80 42.16 3.19
CA ALA A 166 27.06 43.60 3.22
C ALA A 166 25.88 44.39 3.82
N HIS A 167 26.02 45.71 3.93
CA HIS A 167 24.99 46.59 4.50
C HIS A 167 23.83 46.88 3.55
N ASP A 168 24.04 46.75 2.23
CA ASP A 168 23.03 46.93 1.19
C ASP A 168 23.20 45.91 0.05
N LEU A 169 22.16 45.76 -0.77
CA LEU A 169 22.12 44.79 -1.87
C LEU A 169 23.20 45.04 -2.93
N PRO A 170 23.42 46.27 -3.45
CA PRO A 170 24.48 46.52 -4.42
C PRO A 170 25.88 46.14 -3.91
N SER A 171 26.16 46.38 -2.63
CA SER A 171 27.43 46.02 -2.01
C SER A 171 27.54 44.51 -1.80
N ALA A 172 26.45 43.82 -1.48
CA ALA A 172 26.43 42.36 -1.34
C ALA A 172 26.67 41.67 -2.70
N LEU A 173 25.98 42.11 -3.76
CA LEU A 173 26.18 41.62 -5.14
C LEU A 173 27.63 41.79 -5.60
N ARG A 174 28.19 43.01 -5.49
CA ARG A 174 29.60 43.27 -5.83
C ARG A 174 30.57 42.43 -5.00
N LYS A 175 30.29 42.26 -3.71
CA LYS A 175 31.14 41.47 -2.82
C LYS A 175 31.11 39.98 -3.18
N THR A 176 29.94 39.42 -3.48
CA THR A 176 29.79 38.02 -3.95
C THR A 176 30.43 37.82 -5.31
N GLY A 177 30.22 38.73 -6.27
CA GLY A 177 30.88 38.69 -7.59
C GLY A 177 32.41 38.76 -7.48
N ARG A 178 32.94 39.59 -6.57
CA ARG A 178 34.38 39.63 -6.25
C ARG A 178 34.86 38.28 -5.71
N ALA A 179 34.13 37.69 -4.76
CA ALA A 179 34.49 36.39 -4.18
C ALA A 179 34.49 35.28 -5.24
N LEU A 180 33.55 35.28 -6.18
CA LEU A 180 33.56 34.34 -7.31
C LEU A 180 34.81 34.51 -8.18
N SER A 181 35.26 35.75 -8.44
CA SER A 181 36.50 36.01 -9.20
C SER A 181 37.79 35.61 -8.48
N GLU A 182 37.72 35.43 -7.15
CA GLU A 182 38.81 34.98 -6.28
C GLU A 182 38.78 33.45 -6.08
N PHE A 183 37.69 32.77 -6.45
CA PHE A 183 37.54 31.33 -6.26
C PHE A 183 38.30 30.56 -7.35
N LYS A 184 39.48 30.05 -7.01
CA LYS A 184 40.28 29.24 -7.92
C LYS A 184 39.80 27.79 -7.92
N ILE A 185 39.25 27.34 -9.04
CA ILE A 185 38.86 25.96 -9.31
C ILE A 185 39.54 25.55 -10.62
N GLU A 186 40.44 24.56 -10.56
CA GLU A 186 41.14 24.02 -11.73
C GLU A 186 40.91 22.51 -11.81
N GLY A 187 40.95 21.95 -13.02
CA GLY A 187 40.80 20.51 -13.26
C GLY A 187 39.35 20.02 -13.39
N ALA A 188 38.35 20.90 -13.21
CA ALA A 188 36.96 20.67 -13.61
C ALA A 188 36.29 22.00 -14.01
N ARG A 189 35.40 21.97 -15.02
CA ARG A 189 34.63 23.15 -15.45
C ARG A 189 33.56 23.48 -14.40
N SER A 190 33.34 24.77 -14.15
CA SER A 190 32.32 25.25 -13.19
C SER A 190 31.54 26.44 -13.75
N ASN A 191 30.39 26.71 -13.15
CA ASN A 191 29.49 27.81 -13.54
C ASN A 191 29.89 29.18 -12.95
N THR A 192 31.09 29.33 -12.36
CA THR A 192 31.52 30.57 -11.67
C THR A 192 31.49 31.81 -12.56
N GLY A 193 31.91 31.68 -13.83
CA GLY A 193 31.86 32.77 -14.82
C GLY A 193 30.42 33.21 -15.11
N PHE A 194 29.52 32.24 -15.30
CA PHE A 194 28.09 32.50 -15.51
C PHE A 194 27.45 33.19 -14.31
N LEU A 195 27.74 32.74 -13.10
CA LEU A 195 27.27 33.37 -11.86
C LEU A 195 27.78 34.81 -11.72
N ALA A 196 29.04 35.06 -12.06
CA ALA A 196 29.62 36.40 -12.02
C ALA A 196 28.93 37.34 -13.03
N ALA A 197 28.68 36.88 -14.26
CA ALA A 197 27.94 37.63 -15.27
C ALA A 197 26.49 37.92 -14.83
N LEU A 198 25.82 36.94 -14.24
CA LEU A 198 24.46 37.08 -13.70
C LEU A 198 24.41 38.12 -12.58
N LEU A 199 25.35 38.08 -11.63
CA LEU A 199 25.41 39.04 -10.51
C LEU A 199 25.71 40.48 -10.95
N ASP A 200 26.42 40.66 -12.06
CA ASP A 200 26.79 41.98 -12.58
C ASP A 200 25.69 42.62 -13.43
N THR A 201 24.99 41.82 -14.24
CA THR A 201 24.08 42.33 -15.28
C THR A 201 22.60 42.18 -14.98
N ALA A 202 22.19 41.24 -14.12
CA ALA A 202 20.78 41.05 -13.84
C ALA A 202 20.20 42.22 -13.02
N PRO A 203 18.94 42.62 -13.29
CA PRO A 203 18.29 43.80 -12.70
C PRO A 203 17.78 43.54 -11.27
N PHE A 204 18.65 43.02 -10.39
CA PHE A 204 18.33 42.76 -8.99
C PHE A 204 17.91 44.04 -8.24
N ALA A 205 18.52 45.19 -8.56
CA ALA A 205 18.24 46.47 -7.89
C ALA A 205 16.86 47.05 -8.25
N ASP A 206 16.38 46.79 -9.47
CA ASP A 206 15.15 47.38 -10.02
C ASP A 206 13.94 46.41 -9.97
N GLY A 207 14.11 45.21 -9.41
CA GLY A 207 13.04 44.21 -9.29
C GLY A 207 12.64 43.54 -10.62
N GLY A 208 13.45 43.70 -11.67
CA GLY A 208 13.17 43.18 -13.02
C GLY A 208 13.49 41.69 -13.21
N ILE A 209 13.90 40.97 -12.16
CA ILE A 209 14.24 39.55 -12.23
C ILE A 209 13.03 38.68 -11.87
N HIS A 210 12.79 37.64 -12.66
CA HIS A 210 11.70 36.67 -12.46
C HIS A 210 12.18 35.24 -12.76
N THR A 211 11.31 34.25 -12.55
CA THR A 211 11.66 32.82 -12.62
C THR A 211 12.16 32.33 -13.98
N ARG A 212 11.93 33.09 -15.06
CA ARG A 212 12.35 32.76 -16.44
C ARG A 212 13.52 33.60 -16.94
N TYR A 213 14.03 34.54 -16.13
CA TYR A 213 15.07 35.48 -16.56
C TYR A 213 16.32 34.78 -17.11
N VAL A 214 16.76 33.69 -16.46
CA VAL A 214 17.94 32.92 -16.91
C VAL A 214 17.69 32.25 -18.26
N GLU A 215 16.50 31.69 -18.49
CA GLU A 215 16.12 31.05 -19.77
C GLU A 215 16.05 32.09 -20.90
N GLU A 216 15.61 33.31 -20.58
CA GLU A 216 15.44 34.40 -21.54
C GLU A 216 16.76 35.12 -21.91
N HIS A 217 17.78 35.02 -21.06
CA HIS A 217 19.04 35.76 -21.20
C HIS A 217 20.30 34.88 -21.15
N ALA A 218 20.18 33.55 -21.21
CA ALA A 218 21.33 32.63 -21.10
C ALA A 218 22.41 32.90 -22.16
N ALA A 219 22.02 33.08 -23.43
CA ALA A 219 22.95 33.41 -24.51
C ALA A 219 23.70 34.73 -24.28
N ASP A 220 22.99 35.78 -23.83
CA ASP A 220 23.59 37.08 -23.50
C ASP A 220 24.56 36.96 -22.32
N LEU A 221 24.18 36.19 -21.29
CA LEU A 221 25.00 35.96 -20.09
C LEU A 221 26.26 35.14 -20.39
N LEU A 222 26.19 34.22 -21.36
CA LEU A 222 27.33 33.42 -21.83
C LEU A 222 28.28 34.23 -22.73
N ALA A 223 27.77 35.22 -23.46
CA ALA A 223 28.55 36.11 -24.30
C ALA A 223 29.38 37.15 -23.52
N ILE A 224 29.09 37.33 -22.22
CA ILE A 224 29.86 38.22 -21.36
C ILE A 224 31.16 37.53 -20.95
N ASP A 225 32.28 38.04 -21.46
CA ASP A 225 33.62 37.66 -20.99
C ASP A 225 33.71 37.92 -19.48
N GLY A 226 33.73 36.83 -18.69
CA GLY A 226 33.64 36.88 -17.24
C GLY A 226 34.71 37.77 -16.60
N ALA A 227 34.40 38.32 -15.43
CA ALA A 227 35.32 39.18 -14.67
C ALA A 227 36.72 38.53 -14.54
N ARG A 228 37.75 39.29 -14.94
CA ARG A 228 39.17 38.88 -14.96
C ARG A 228 39.55 38.09 -13.70
N ALA A 229 39.92 36.81 -13.88
CA ALA A 229 40.35 35.93 -12.80
C ALA A 229 41.41 36.62 -11.93
N ARG A 230 41.20 36.62 -10.60
CA ARG A 230 42.09 37.30 -9.64
C ARG A 230 43.09 36.35 -8.99
N TYR A 231 43.55 35.34 -9.73
CA TYR A 231 44.54 34.35 -9.33
C TYR A 231 45.55 34.10 -10.47
N PHE A 232 46.75 33.62 -10.14
CA PHE A 232 47.84 33.42 -11.11
C PHE A 232 47.66 32.10 -11.88
N GLN A 233 47.73 32.12 -13.21
CA GLN A 233 47.60 30.96 -14.09
C GLN A 233 48.93 30.64 -14.81
N PRO A 234 49.42 29.39 -14.77
CA PRO A 234 50.41 28.89 -15.73
C PRO A 234 49.74 28.26 -16.97
N GLU A 235 50.35 28.44 -18.15
CA GLU A 235 49.87 27.93 -19.45
C GLU A 235 49.93 26.39 -19.54
N SER A 236 48.90 25.74 -20.07
CA SER A 236 48.85 24.26 -20.27
C SER A 236 48.38 23.84 -21.66
N THR A 237 48.99 22.77 -22.17
CA THR A 237 48.83 22.17 -23.51
C THR A 237 48.01 20.87 -23.47
N VAL A 238 47.33 20.54 -24.57
CA VAL A 238 46.42 19.39 -24.75
C VAL A 238 47.13 18.01 -24.68
N GLN A 239 46.44 17.01 -24.12
CA GLN A 239 46.87 15.62 -23.93
C GLN A 239 45.94 14.63 -24.64
N LYS A 240 46.49 13.50 -25.13
CA LYS A 240 45.72 12.29 -25.48
C LYS A 240 45.32 11.53 -24.20
N ALA A 241 44.15 10.90 -24.17
CA ALA A 241 43.65 10.14 -23.03
C ALA A 241 44.22 8.71 -23.01
N GLY A 242 45.22 8.46 -22.16
CA GLY A 242 45.69 7.09 -21.90
C GLY A 242 46.55 6.46 -23.00
N THR A 243 46.89 5.19 -22.80
CA THR A 243 47.70 4.36 -23.71
C THR A 243 46.78 3.46 -24.51
N ASP A 244 47.08 3.27 -25.79
CA ASP A 244 46.37 2.35 -26.70
C ASP A 244 46.29 0.93 -26.09
N VAL A 245 45.07 0.36 -26.02
CA VAL A 245 44.81 -0.99 -25.50
C VAL A 245 43.84 -1.71 -26.44
N ASP A 246 44.10 -2.99 -26.67
CA ASP A 246 43.26 -3.86 -27.50
C ASP A 246 41.91 -4.10 -26.80
N PRO A 247 40.78 -3.66 -27.39
CA PRO A 247 39.46 -3.80 -26.78
C PRO A 247 38.99 -5.27 -26.67
N ASP A 248 39.57 -6.19 -27.43
CA ASP A 248 39.20 -7.61 -27.42
C ASP A 248 39.94 -8.43 -26.35
N ASP A 249 40.94 -7.86 -25.65
CA ASP A 249 41.67 -8.54 -24.56
C ASP A 249 41.11 -8.14 -23.17
N PRO A 250 40.37 -9.02 -22.48
CA PRO A 250 39.80 -8.74 -21.16
C PRO A 250 40.86 -8.57 -20.04
N LEU A 251 42.16 -8.78 -20.34
CA LEU A 251 43.28 -8.63 -19.43
C LEU A 251 44.29 -7.54 -19.86
N ALA A 252 44.02 -6.76 -20.92
CA ALA A 252 44.95 -5.76 -21.48
C ALA A 252 45.53 -4.79 -20.43
N VAL A 253 44.71 -4.38 -19.46
CA VAL A 253 45.11 -3.48 -18.36
C VAL A 253 46.14 -4.11 -17.41
N LEU A 254 46.15 -5.44 -17.26
CA LEU A 254 47.09 -6.17 -16.40
C LEU A 254 48.45 -6.40 -17.07
N ALA A 255 48.54 -6.24 -18.39
CA ALA A 255 49.79 -6.32 -19.15
C ALA A 255 50.62 -5.02 -19.09
N LEU A 256 50.03 -3.91 -18.64
CA LEU A 256 50.71 -2.62 -18.43
C LEU A 256 51.69 -2.72 -17.23
N LYS A 257 52.93 -3.16 -17.50
CA LYS A 257 54.02 -3.17 -16.51
C LYS A 257 54.91 -1.94 -16.64
N GLY A 258 54.63 -0.90 -15.85
CA GLY A 258 55.53 0.23 -15.65
C GLY A 258 54.87 1.41 -14.92
N PRO A 259 55.63 2.28 -14.22
CA PRO A 259 55.11 3.58 -13.78
C PRO A 259 54.74 4.42 -15.00
N ALA A 260 53.73 5.28 -14.86
CA ALA A 260 53.22 6.17 -15.90
C ALA A 260 54.36 6.80 -16.72
N ALA A 261 54.28 6.67 -18.04
CA ALA A 261 55.28 7.19 -18.97
C ALA A 261 55.56 8.67 -18.67
N THR A 262 56.84 9.01 -18.52
CA THR A 262 57.29 10.40 -18.38
C THR A 262 56.86 11.17 -19.64
N PRO A 263 56.13 12.30 -19.52
CA PRO A 263 55.73 13.07 -20.69
C PRO A 263 56.98 13.51 -21.46
N GLN A 264 57.10 13.07 -22.72
CA GLN A 264 58.09 13.64 -23.63
C GLN A 264 57.80 15.13 -23.84
N ALA A 265 58.87 15.91 -23.97
CA ALA A 265 58.79 17.36 -24.15
C ALA A 265 57.96 17.72 -25.39
N PRO A 266 57.04 18.70 -25.29
CA PRO A 266 56.18 19.07 -26.41
C PRO A 266 56.97 19.75 -27.53
N ALA A 267 56.88 19.20 -28.75
CA ALA A 267 57.23 19.89 -29.98
C ALA A 267 56.07 20.82 -30.39
N GLN A 268 56.42 22.04 -30.84
CA GLN A 268 55.50 23.16 -31.08
C GLN A 268 54.55 22.95 -32.28
N ALA A 269 53.23 23.12 -32.09
CA ALA A 269 52.23 23.53 -33.10
C ALA A 269 50.84 23.88 -32.47
N PRO A 270 49.91 24.60 -33.15
CA PRO A 270 48.83 25.44 -32.57
C PRO A 270 47.49 24.73 -32.23
N PRO A 271 46.51 25.45 -31.61
CA PRO A 271 45.23 24.90 -31.13
C PRO A 271 44.15 24.83 -32.23
N HIS A 272 43.24 23.86 -32.10
CA HIS A 272 42.21 23.45 -33.07
C HIS A 272 42.77 22.86 -34.36
N ALA A 273 42.47 21.58 -34.63
CA ALA A 273 42.66 21.03 -35.97
C ALA A 273 41.75 21.79 -36.93
N ILE A 274 42.31 22.77 -37.65
CA ILE A 274 41.65 23.43 -38.77
C ILE A 274 41.73 22.42 -39.92
N GLY A 275 40.61 21.75 -40.19
CA GLY A 275 40.48 20.90 -41.37
C GLY A 275 40.71 21.68 -42.67
N PRO A 276 40.68 21.02 -43.83
CA PRO A 276 40.86 21.67 -45.12
C PRO A 276 39.94 22.89 -45.28
N ALA A 277 40.44 23.96 -45.91
CA ALA A 277 39.68 25.20 -46.07
C ALA A 277 38.32 24.94 -46.75
N GLY A 278 37.23 25.33 -46.08
CA GLY A 278 35.86 25.07 -46.54
C GLY A 278 35.17 23.85 -45.92
N THR A 279 35.78 23.19 -44.93
CA THR A 279 35.19 22.05 -44.22
C THR A 279 34.66 22.40 -42.81
N THR A 280 33.67 21.64 -42.35
CA THR A 280 33.10 21.66 -41.00
C THR A 280 33.47 20.36 -40.27
N ALA A 281 33.82 20.44 -38.98
CA ALA A 281 34.19 19.26 -38.19
C ALA A 281 32.95 18.55 -37.64
N VAL A 282 32.93 17.22 -37.72
CA VAL A 282 32.04 16.36 -36.92
C VAL A 282 32.84 15.89 -35.70
N SER A 283 32.52 16.42 -34.53
CA SER A 283 33.25 16.17 -33.29
C SER A 283 32.57 15.12 -32.41
N ALA A 284 33.38 14.48 -31.55
CA ALA A 284 32.89 13.56 -30.54
C ALA A 284 32.04 14.29 -29.50
N PRO A 285 30.76 13.93 -29.29
CA PRO A 285 29.89 14.59 -28.32
C PRO A 285 30.20 14.18 -26.86
N LEU A 286 31.09 13.22 -26.67
CA LEU A 286 31.47 12.65 -25.38
C LEU A 286 32.83 11.96 -25.47
N GLN A 287 33.48 11.76 -24.32
CA GLN A 287 34.69 10.95 -24.23
C GLN A 287 34.35 9.48 -24.46
N GLY A 288 35.06 8.82 -25.38
CA GLY A 288 34.85 7.41 -25.70
C GLY A 288 35.97 6.86 -26.58
N MET A 289 35.95 5.56 -26.81
CA MET A 289 36.83 4.88 -27.77
C MET A 289 36.12 4.78 -29.12
N VAL A 290 36.78 5.12 -30.22
CA VAL A 290 36.25 4.87 -31.57
C VAL A 290 36.25 3.37 -31.82
N ILE A 291 35.08 2.74 -31.92
CA ILE A 291 34.99 1.30 -32.19
C ILE A 291 34.68 0.99 -33.65
N GLU A 292 34.08 1.94 -34.38
CA GLU A 292 33.76 1.78 -35.81
C GLU A 292 33.73 3.14 -36.52
N LEU A 293 34.24 3.20 -37.74
CA LEU A 293 34.06 4.32 -38.67
C LEU A 293 33.19 3.84 -39.84
N LYS A 294 32.04 4.49 -40.05
CA LYS A 294 31.02 4.08 -41.03
C LYS A 294 31.15 4.73 -42.40
N VAL A 295 32.10 5.65 -42.56
CA VAL A 295 32.34 6.42 -43.79
C VAL A 295 33.83 6.48 -44.12
N ALA A 296 34.16 6.68 -45.40
CA ALA A 296 35.52 6.86 -45.91
C ALA A 296 35.72 8.27 -46.50
N VAL A 297 36.99 8.70 -46.62
CA VAL A 297 37.33 9.95 -47.30
C VAL A 297 36.86 9.90 -48.76
N GLY A 298 36.07 10.89 -49.17
CA GLY A 298 35.46 10.99 -50.49
C GLY A 298 33.97 10.62 -50.52
N ASP A 299 33.42 10.04 -49.45
CA ASP A 299 32.01 9.66 -49.38
C ASP A 299 31.11 10.90 -49.26
N ALA A 300 29.95 10.84 -49.92
CA ALA A 300 28.86 11.80 -49.78
C ALA A 300 27.98 11.38 -48.59
N VAL A 301 27.82 12.27 -47.61
CA VAL A 301 27.11 12.02 -46.35
C VAL A 301 25.86 12.89 -46.29
N GLN A 302 24.71 12.26 -46.06
CA GLN A 302 23.42 12.94 -45.87
C GLN A 302 23.28 13.45 -44.44
N ARG A 303 22.35 14.40 -44.24
CA ARG A 303 22.02 14.87 -42.90
C ARG A 303 21.53 13.72 -42.01
N ARG A 304 22.05 13.66 -40.77
CA ARG A 304 21.79 12.63 -39.76
C ARG A 304 22.32 11.23 -40.07
N GLN A 305 23.12 11.08 -41.13
CA GLN A 305 23.74 9.79 -41.45
C GLN A 305 24.77 9.40 -40.37
N PRO A 306 24.73 8.16 -39.84
CA PRO A 306 25.77 7.61 -38.98
C PRO A 306 27.15 7.64 -39.65
N VAL A 307 28.15 8.20 -38.98
CA VAL A 307 29.52 8.31 -39.48
C VAL A 307 30.57 7.60 -38.62
N ALA A 308 30.32 7.42 -37.33
CA ALA A 308 31.20 6.70 -36.42
C ALA A 308 30.40 6.09 -35.27
N VAL A 309 30.98 5.13 -34.55
CA VAL A 309 30.45 4.59 -33.30
C VAL A 309 31.52 4.72 -32.22
N LEU A 310 31.14 5.30 -31.08
CA LEU A 310 32.00 5.44 -29.91
C LEU A 310 31.52 4.52 -28.78
N GLU A 311 32.42 3.77 -28.16
CA GLU A 311 32.12 3.08 -26.90
C GLU A 311 32.49 3.95 -25.70
N ALA A 312 31.52 4.20 -24.83
CA ALA A 312 31.73 4.87 -23.55
C ALA A 312 30.86 4.21 -22.48
N LEU A 313 31.47 3.85 -21.34
CA LEU A 313 30.78 3.27 -20.18
C LEU A 313 29.94 2.01 -20.52
N LYS A 314 30.44 1.14 -21.41
CA LYS A 314 29.76 -0.07 -21.94
C LYS A 314 28.53 0.21 -22.83
N MET A 315 28.40 1.44 -23.32
CA MET A 315 27.34 1.85 -24.23
C MET A 315 27.96 2.36 -25.52
N GLU A 316 27.42 1.89 -26.65
CA GLU A 316 27.79 2.37 -27.98
C GLU A 316 26.97 3.62 -28.32
N HIS A 317 27.65 4.65 -28.82
CA HIS A 317 27.08 5.93 -29.21
C HIS A 317 27.33 6.12 -30.70
N VAL A 318 26.26 6.05 -31.49
CA VAL A 318 26.33 6.31 -32.93
C VAL A 318 26.44 7.82 -33.14
N ILE A 319 27.53 8.25 -33.75
CA ILE A 319 27.78 9.64 -34.12
C ILE A 319 27.21 9.87 -35.50
N VAL A 320 26.41 10.91 -35.65
CA VAL A 320 25.74 11.28 -36.91
C VAL A 320 26.31 12.60 -37.45
N ALA A 321 26.26 12.79 -38.76
CA ALA A 321 26.63 14.05 -39.39
C ALA A 321 25.47 15.06 -39.32
N ASP A 322 25.70 16.23 -38.72
CA ASP A 322 24.68 17.29 -38.62
C ASP A 322 24.47 18.06 -39.94
N ASP A 323 25.51 18.10 -40.79
CA ASP A 323 25.50 18.79 -42.07
C ASP A 323 25.78 17.83 -43.22
N PRO A 324 25.04 17.91 -44.34
CA PRO A 324 25.31 17.12 -45.53
C PRO A 324 26.55 17.64 -46.27
N GLY A 325 27.33 16.72 -46.84
CA GLY A 325 28.51 17.10 -47.61
C GLY A 325 29.42 15.93 -47.98
N ILE A 326 30.66 16.24 -48.40
CA ILE A 326 31.66 15.22 -48.75
C ILE A 326 32.71 15.11 -47.64
N VAL A 327 32.98 13.89 -47.15
CA VAL A 327 34.07 13.65 -46.19
C VAL A 327 35.41 13.95 -46.85
N ARG A 328 36.16 14.91 -46.32
CA ARG A 328 37.48 15.29 -46.86
C ARG A 328 38.65 14.74 -46.07
N GLU A 329 38.45 14.52 -44.78
CA GLU A 329 39.48 14.01 -43.89
C GLU A 329 38.83 13.27 -42.71
N ILE A 330 39.41 12.15 -42.30
CA ILE A 330 39.06 11.45 -41.06
C ILE A 330 40.27 11.61 -40.14
N ALA A 331 40.04 12.17 -38.95
CA ALA A 331 41.10 12.62 -38.06
C ALA A 331 41.54 11.56 -37.03
N LEU A 332 40.85 10.41 -36.98
CA LEU A 332 41.00 9.36 -35.97
C LEU A 332 40.99 7.96 -36.58
N GLU A 333 41.54 6.98 -35.87
CA GLU A 333 41.51 5.56 -36.21
C GLU A 333 40.62 4.76 -35.24
N VAL A 334 40.15 3.58 -35.65
CA VAL A 334 39.44 2.65 -34.74
C VAL A 334 40.41 2.20 -33.64
N GLY A 335 40.00 2.30 -32.38
CA GLY A 335 40.82 2.09 -31.18
C GLY A 335 41.19 3.39 -30.46
N ASP A 336 41.16 4.54 -31.14
CA ASP A 336 41.52 5.83 -30.52
C ASP A 336 40.56 6.18 -29.38
N THR A 337 41.12 6.44 -28.19
CA THR A 337 40.37 7.02 -27.07
C THR A 337 40.43 8.54 -27.12
N ILE A 338 39.28 9.15 -27.32
CA ILE A 338 39.14 10.59 -27.57
C ILE A 338 38.30 11.26 -26.48
N PHE A 339 38.55 12.55 -26.26
CA PHE A 339 37.75 13.39 -25.37
C PHE A 339 36.58 14.03 -26.14
N GLU A 340 35.59 14.52 -25.38
CA GLU A 340 34.53 15.40 -25.90
C GLU A 340 35.14 16.55 -26.73
N ASP A 341 34.44 16.94 -27.80
CA ASP A 341 34.79 17.96 -28.77
C ASP A 341 36.02 17.65 -29.67
N THR A 342 36.60 16.45 -29.57
CA THR A 342 37.66 16.01 -30.48
C THR A 342 37.08 15.79 -31.88
N PRO A 343 37.59 16.45 -32.94
CA PRO A 343 37.14 16.22 -34.31
C PRO A 343 37.37 14.76 -34.73
N ILE A 344 36.30 14.09 -35.17
CA ILE A 344 36.37 12.71 -35.69
C ILE A 344 36.67 12.74 -37.19
N LEU A 345 35.99 13.62 -37.93
CA LEU A 345 36.18 13.82 -39.37
C LEU A 345 35.78 15.24 -39.79
N PHE A 346 36.15 15.63 -41.00
CA PHE A 346 35.84 16.92 -41.60
C PHE A 346 35.03 16.74 -42.89
N ILE A 347 33.90 17.44 -42.98
CA ILE A 347 32.95 17.40 -44.11
C ILE A 347 33.01 18.74 -44.85
N GLU A 348 33.16 18.73 -46.17
CA GLU A 348 32.92 19.90 -47.03
C GLU A 348 31.40 20.02 -47.27
N PRO A 349 30.72 21.08 -46.79
CA PRO A 349 29.29 21.22 -46.94
C PRO A 349 28.88 21.26 -48.42
N GLN A 350 27.94 20.41 -48.80
CA GLN A 350 27.39 20.35 -50.16
C GLN A 350 25.90 20.00 -50.06
N ASP A 351 25.07 20.64 -50.89
CA ASP A 351 23.65 20.30 -51.00
C ASP A 351 23.51 18.87 -51.58
N ILE A 352 23.27 17.91 -50.69
CA ILE A 352 22.89 16.54 -51.01
C ILE A 352 21.41 16.41 -50.62
N GLU A 353 20.54 16.14 -51.59
CA GLU A 353 19.10 16.00 -51.34
C GLU A 353 18.79 14.77 -50.44
N GLY A 354 17.94 14.98 -49.43
CA GLY A 354 17.41 13.94 -48.53
C GLY A 354 18.01 13.93 -47.11
N GLU A 355 17.21 13.48 -46.14
CA GLU A 355 17.72 13.07 -44.81
C GLU A 355 17.98 11.56 -44.83
N PHE A 356 19.00 11.11 -44.08
CA PHE A 356 19.32 9.69 -43.98
C PHE A 356 18.20 8.93 -43.27
N ASP A 357 17.48 8.09 -44.01
CA ASP A 357 16.52 7.13 -43.47
C ASP A 357 17.25 5.80 -43.26
N THR A 358 17.26 5.30 -42.01
CA THR A 358 17.87 3.99 -41.69
C THR A 358 17.16 2.84 -42.40
N GLY A 359 15.93 3.06 -42.90
CA GLY A 359 15.11 2.02 -43.54
C GLY A 359 14.68 0.92 -42.57
N GLU A 360 14.90 1.10 -41.27
CA GLU A 360 14.53 0.15 -40.23
C GLU A 360 13.03 0.24 -39.92
N THR A 361 12.24 -0.57 -40.61
CA THR A 361 10.88 -0.87 -40.17
C THR A 361 10.94 -1.82 -38.97
N ILE A 362 10.54 -1.33 -37.79
CA ILE A 362 10.39 -2.14 -36.58
C ILE A 362 9.11 -2.98 -36.72
N ASP A 363 9.29 -4.30 -36.74
CA ASP A 363 8.18 -5.25 -36.61
C ASP A 363 7.70 -5.26 -35.14
N LEU A 364 6.49 -4.76 -34.89
CA LEU A 364 5.90 -4.70 -33.54
C LEU A 364 5.49 -6.09 -33.01
N ASP A 365 5.35 -7.08 -33.90
CA ASP A 365 5.02 -8.46 -33.53
C ASP A 365 6.28 -9.30 -33.25
N ALA A 366 7.47 -8.79 -33.59
CA ALA A 366 8.73 -9.46 -33.32
C ALA A 366 9.08 -9.41 -31.82
N ILE A 367 8.98 -10.57 -31.16
CA ILE A 367 9.36 -10.71 -29.75
C ILE A 367 10.89 -10.75 -29.65
N ARG A 368 11.46 -9.80 -28.91
CA ARG A 368 12.90 -9.76 -28.65
C ARG A 368 13.35 -10.96 -27.79
N PRO A 369 14.60 -11.44 -27.95
CA PRO A 369 15.10 -12.58 -27.18
C PRO A 369 14.99 -12.44 -25.65
N ASP A 370 15.23 -11.25 -25.11
CA ASP A 370 15.12 -10.95 -23.67
C ASP A 370 13.66 -11.05 -23.18
N VAL A 371 12.71 -10.60 -23.99
CA VAL A 371 11.27 -10.72 -23.71
C VAL A 371 10.82 -12.17 -23.80
N ALA A 372 11.29 -12.92 -24.79
CA ALA A 372 11.00 -14.35 -24.94
C ALA A 372 11.52 -15.17 -23.75
N GLU A 373 12.71 -14.85 -23.22
CA GLU A 373 13.25 -15.47 -22.00
C GLU A 373 12.34 -15.25 -20.78
N VAL A 374 11.86 -14.02 -20.59
CA VAL A 374 10.95 -13.70 -19.49
C VAL A 374 9.62 -14.44 -19.66
N GLN A 375 9.05 -14.45 -20.87
CA GLN A 375 7.81 -15.19 -21.18
C GLN A 375 7.96 -16.68 -20.88
N HIS A 376 9.06 -17.29 -21.31
CA HIS A 376 9.41 -18.68 -21.01
C HIS A 376 9.42 -18.96 -19.49
N PHE A 377 10.11 -18.13 -18.70
CA PHE A 377 10.12 -18.32 -17.24
C PHE A 377 8.75 -18.14 -16.58
N HIS A 378 7.89 -17.28 -17.13
CA HIS A 378 6.50 -17.16 -16.67
C HIS A 378 5.70 -18.43 -16.98
N GLU A 379 5.83 -18.97 -18.19
CA GLU A 379 5.17 -20.21 -18.62
C GLU A 379 5.53 -21.38 -17.70
N LEU A 380 6.79 -21.50 -17.27
CA LEU A 380 7.24 -22.54 -16.33
C LEU A 380 6.52 -22.55 -14.97
N THR A 381 5.89 -21.44 -14.58
CA THR A 381 5.13 -21.33 -13.31
C THR A 381 3.65 -21.72 -13.45
N THR A 382 3.19 -21.96 -14.67
CA THR A 382 1.79 -22.28 -14.97
C THR A 382 1.47 -23.75 -14.75
N ASP A 383 0.20 -24.07 -14.59
CA ASP A 383 -0.25 -25.46 -14.44
C ASP A 383 0.00 -26.29 -15.70
N ALA A 384 -0.02 -25.64 -16.88
CA ALA A 384 0.26 -26.27 -18.17
C ALA A 384 1.71 -26.76 -18.28
N ALA A 385 2.68 -26.02 -17.74
CA ALA A 385 4.08 -26.44 -17.69
C ALA A 385 4.37 -27.44 -16.55
N ARG A 386 3.55 -27.46 -15.50
CA ARG A 386 3.73 -28.25 -14.28
C ARG A 386 2.87 -29.53 -14.26
N THR A 387 2.80 -30.21 -15.40
CA THR A 387 1.86 -31.32 -15.67
C THR A 387 1.81 -32.40 -14.60
N GLU A 388 2.94 -32.84 -14.04
CA GLU A 388 2.96 -33.86 -12.99
C GLU A 388 2.31 -33.39 -11.68
N ALA A 389 2.54 -32.13 -11.30
CA ALA A 389 1.96 -31.53 -10.10
C ALA A 389 0.45 -31.32 -10.27
N THR A 390 0.05 -30.84 -11.45
CA THR A 390 -1.35 -30.66 -11.85
C THR A 390 -2.12 -31.98 -11.85
N ALA A 391 -1.57 -33.01 -12.52
CA ALA A 391 -2.18 -34.34 -12.55
C ALA A 391 -2.37 -34.94 -11.15
N LYS A 392 -1.38 -34.80 -10.25
CA LYS A 392 -1.50 -35.26 -8.86
C LYS A 392 -2.63 -34.58 -8.08
N ARG A 393 -2.95 -33.32 -8.37
CA ARG A 393 -4.10 -32.62 -7.77
C ARG A 393 -5.41 -33.12 -8.34
N HIS A 394 -5.51 -33.21 -9.66
CA HIS A 394 -6.71 -33.70 -10.34
C HIS A 394 -7.03 -35.16 -10.00
N ASP A 395 -6.03 -36.03 -9.90
CA ASP A 395 -6.19 -37.42 -9.44
C ASP A 395 -6.71 -37.52 -8.01
N ALA A 396 -6.44 -36.51 -7.18
CA ALA A 396 -6.98 -36.40 -5.82
C ALA A 396 -8.36 -35.72 -5.78
N GLY A 397 -8.94 -35.36 -6.94
CA GLY A 397 -10.21 -34.66 -7.04
C GLY A 397 -10.15 -33.20 -6.60
N LYS A 398 -8.98 -32.57 -6.73
CA LYS A 398 -8.73 -31.21 -6.24
C LYS A 398 -8.22 -30.27 -7.33
N HIS A 399 -8.55 -28.99 -7.20
CA HIS A 399 -8.04 -27.90 -8.03
C HIS A 399 -6.58 -27.55 -7.68
N THR A 400 -5.83 -26.98 -8.59
CA THR A 400 -4.56 -26.32 -8.27
C THR A 400 -4.81 -24.98 -7.55
N ALA A 401 -3.74 -24.39 -7.00
CA ALA A 401 -3.81 -23.04 -6.44
C ALA A 401 -4.21 -21.97 -7.47
N ARG A 402 -3.85 -22.15 -8.75
CA ARG A 402 -4.20 -21.22 -9.81
C ARG A 402 -5.64 -21.43 -10.26
N GLU A 403 -6.09 -22.66 -10.39
CA GLU A 403 -7.50 -23.00 -10.68
C GLU A 403 -8.43 -22.40 -9.61
N ASN A 404 -8.11 -22.53 -8.32
CA ASN A 404 -8.89 -21.90 -7.24
C ASN A 404 -8.96 -20.37 -7.32
N ILE A 405 -7.88 -19.71 -7.78
CA ILE A 405 -7.87 -18.25 -7.98
C ILE A 405 -8.65 -17.86 -9.25
N HIS A 406 -8.53 -18.63 -10.32
CA HIS A 406 -9.23 -18.39 -11.58
C HIS A 406 -10.73 -18.65 -11.48
N ASP A 407 -11.17 -19.65 -10.71
CA ASP A 407 -12.58 -19.85 -10.38
C ASP A 407 -13.09 -18.71 -9.49
N LEU A 408 -12.30 -18.27 -8.50
CA LEU A 408 -12.71 -17.17 -7.63
C LEU A 408 -12.89 -15.85 -8.38
N CYS A 409 -11.92 -15.48 -9.22
CA CYS A 409 -11.85 -14.17 -9.83
C CYS A 409 -12.61 -14.11 -11.16
N ASP A 410 -13.22 -12.96 -11.46
CA ASP A 410 -13.81 -12.67 -12.77
C ASP A 410 -12.77 -12.90 -13.89
N GLU A 411 -13.21 -13.42 -15.03
CA GLU A 411 -12.33 -13.81 -16.13
C GLU A 411 -11.40 -12.66 -16.57
N GLY A 412 -10.11 -12.96 -16.70
CA GLY A 412 -9.07 -11.99 -17.10
C GLY A 412 -8.77 -10.89 -16.09
N SER A 413 -9.35 -10.91 -14.88
CA SER A 413 -9.17 -9.83 -13.89
C SER A 413 -7.97 -10.01 -12.95
N PHE A 414 -7.44 -11.22 -12.82
CA PHE A 414 -6.40 -11.53 -11.84
C PHE A 414 -5.01 -11.13 -12.35
N PHE A 415 -4.38 -10.19 -11.63
CA PHE A 415 -3.00 -9.78 -11.83
C PHE A 415 -2.12 -10.38 -10.75
N GLU A 416 -1.32 -11.37 -11.13
CA GLU A 416 -0.45 -12.07 -10.20
C GLU A 416 0.80 -11.25 -9.82
N PHE A 417 1.13 -11.27 -8.53
CA PHE A 417 2.31 -10.60 -7.99
C PHE A 417 3.43 -11.61 -7.72
N SER A 418 4.58 -11.32 -8.34
CA SER A 418 5.82 -12.06 -8.12
C SER A 418 5.70 -13.59 -8.39
N PRO A 419 5.22 -14.02 -9.58
CA PRO A 419 5.13 -15.43 -9.97
C PRO A 419 6.51 -16.12 -10.01
N LEU A 420 7.55 -15.41 -10.46
CA LEU A 420 8.91 -15.94 -10.63
C LEU A 420 9.72 -16.06 -9.32
N VAL A 421 9.08 -15.90 -8.16
CA VAL A 421 9.75 -16.05 -6.86
C VAL A 421 9.99 -17.52 -6.57
N THR A 422 11.21 -17.87 -6.17
CA THR A 422 11.63 -19.22 -5.78
C THR A 422 12.00 -19.27 -4.30
N ALA A 423 11.96 -20.47 -3.71
CA ALA A 423 12.25 -20.69 -2.29
C ALA A 423 13.72 -20.37 -1.90
N THR A 424 14.66 -20.69 -2.80
CA THR A 424 16.10 -20.44 -2.66
C THR A 424 16.70 -19.86 -3.94
N ARG A 425 17.90 -19.31 -3.86
CA ARG A 425 18.73 -18.89 -5.00
C ARG A 425 20.18 -19.30 -4.75
N TYR A 426 20.89 -19.74 -5.77
CA TYR A 426 22.32 -20.05 -5.69
C TYR A 426 23.09 -19.15 -6.66
N ARG A 427 24.33 -18.75 -6.31
CA ARG A 427 25.14 -17.88 -7.17
C ARG A 427 25.68 -18.58 -8.42
N THR A 428 25.57 -19.90 -8.46
CA THR A 428 26.23 -20.77 -9.45
C THR A 428 25.22 -21.58 -10.25
N ASP A 429 23.94 -21.21 -10.25
CA ASP A 429 22.95 -21.95 -11.05
C ASP A 429 23.28 -21.82 -12.53
N THR A 430 23.21 -22.94 -13.25
CA THR A 430 23.10 -22.91 -14.72
C THR A 430 21.67 -22.50 -15.12
N PHE A 431 21.46 -22.26 -16.42
CA PHE A 431 20.13 -21.92 -16.94
C PHE A 431 19.12 -23.05 -16.67
N GLU A 432 19.52 -24.31 -16.91
CA GLU A 432 18.67 -25.48 -16.66
C GLU A 432 18.34 -25.66 -15.16
N GLU A 433 19.32 -25.41 -14.29
CA GLU A 433 19.10 -25.47 -12.84
C GLU A 433 18.17 -24.35 -12.34
N LEU A 434 18.18 -23.18 -13.00
CA LEU A 434 17.24 -22.10 -12.74
C LEU A 434 15.83 -22.49 -13.16
N GLU A 435 15.63 -23.06 -14.36
CA GLU A 435 14.33 -23.56 -14.82
C GLU A 435 13.76 -24.61 -13.88
N GLU A 436 14.56 -25.64 -13.54
CA GLU A 436 14.15 -26.70 -12.63
C GLU A 436 13.68 -26.14 -11.29
N ARG A 437 14.39 -25.13 -10.76
CA ARG A 437 14.01 -24.48 -9.52
C ARG A 437 12.72 -23.68 -9.65
N VAL A 438 12.55 -22.93 -10.75
CA VAL A 438 11.32 -22.16 -11.00
C VAL A 438 10.12 -23.10 -11.03
N ILE A 439 10.24 -24.26 -11.68
CA ILE A 439 9.19 -25.29 -11.70
C ILE A 439 8.94 -25.86 -10.29
N LYS A 440 9.99 -26.31 -9.59
CA LYS A 440 9.85 -27.04 -8.31
C LYS A 440 9.49 -26.15 -7.12
N THR A 441 9.74 -24.85 -7.21
CA THR A 441 9.49 -23.89 -6.12
C THR A 441 8.72 -22.66 -6.59
N ALA A 442 7.89 -22.84 -7.63
CA ALA A 442 7.10 -21.80 -8.27
C ALA A 442 6.36 -20.93 -7.24
N ALA A 443 6.45 -19.62 -7.42
CA ALA A 443 5.84 -18.60 -6.56
C ALA A 443 6.15 -18.73 -5.04
N ASP A 444 7.16 -19.53 -4.67
CA ASP A 444 7.44 -20.01 -3.31
C ASP A 444 6.22 -20.61 -2.60
N ALA A 445 5.39 -21.38 -3.31
CA ALA A 445 4.15 -21.99 -2.81
C ALA A 445 3.03 -21.00 -2.44
N MET A 446 3.09 -19.75 -2.91
CA MET A 446 2.06 -18.74 -2.65
C MET A 446 1.73 -17.98 -3.93
N VAL A 447 0.64 -18.37 -4.58
CA VAL A 447 0.05 -17.62 -5.69
C VAL A 447 -0.77 -16.50 -5.08
N MET A 448 -0.50 -15.25 -5.45
CA MET A 448 -1.21 -14.11 -4.86
C MET A 448 -1.24 -12.93 -5.81
N GLY A 449 -2.29 -12.13 -5.73
CA GLY A 449 -2.47 -10.99 -6.61
C GLY A 449 -3.69 -10.16 -6.26
N VAL A 450 -4.03 -9.26 -7.17
CA VAL A 450 -5.27 -8.48 -7.13
C VAL A 450 -6.16 -8.94 -8.28
N GLY A 451 -7.42 -9.20 -7.99
CA GLY A 451 -8.43 -9.59 -8.97
C GLY A 451 -9.75 -8.85 -8.72
N ARG A 452 -10.78 -9.28 -9.42
CA ARG A 452 -12.17 -8.87 -9.18
C ARG A 452 -13.01 -10.11 -8.90
N VAL A 453 -13.99 -9.98 -8.01
CA VAL A 453 -14.93 -11.02 -7.62
C VAL A 453 -16.32 -10.42 -7.60
N ASN A 454 -17.27 -11.06 -8.30
CA ASN A 454 -18.66 -10.64 -8.42
C ASN A 454 -18.84 -9.35 -9.25
N GLY A 455 -18.00 -9.10 -10.25
CA GLY A 455 -18.08 -7.91 -11.11
C GLY A 455 -19.42 -7.73 -11.81
N ASP A 456 -20.07 -8.83 -12.16
CA ASP A 456 -21.42 -8.90 -12.71
C ASP A 456 -22.51 -8.47 -11.71
N LEU A 457 -22.33 -8.75 -10.41
CA LEU A 457 -23.31 -8.43 -9.37
C LEU A 457 -23.19 -7.00 -8.84
N VAL A 458 -21.98 -6.48 -8.70
CA VAL A 458 -21.70 -5.22 -7.95
C VAL A 458 -20.89 -4.18 -8.74
N GLY A 459 -20.52 -4.49 -9.98
CA GLY A 459 -19.68 -3.65 -10.83
C GLY A 459 -18.18 -3.74 -10.50
N GLU A 460 -17.35 -3.34 -11.46
CA GLU A 460 -15.89 -3.56 -11.39
C GLU A 460 -15.21 -2.86 -10.19
N GLU A 461 -15.72 -1.71 -9.75
CA GLU A 461 -15.11 -0.94 -8.67
C GLU A 461 -15.26 -1.61 -7.30
N ASN A 462 -16.43 -2.18 -7.02
CA ASN A 462 -16.74 -2.88 -5.76
C ASN A 462 -16.28 -4.34 -5.78
N ALA A 463 -15.97 -4.88 -6.96
CA ALA A 463 -15.52 -6.25 -7.13
C ALA A 463 -14.06 -6.49 -6.74
N ARG A 464 -13.23 -5.44 -6.63
CA ARG A 464 -11.79 -5.56 -6.39
C ARG A 464 -11.47 -6.32 -5.10
N CYS A 465 -10.57 -7.30 -5.17
CA CYS A 465 -10.09 -8.02 -4.00
C CYS A 465 -8.63 -8.44 -4.15
N VAL A 466 -8.01 -8.78 -3.03
CA VAL A 466 -6.79 -9.58 -2.98
C VAL A 466 -7.18 -11.05 -2.97
N ALA A 467 -6.62 -11.84 -3.88
CA ALA A 467 -6.77 -13.30 -3.91
C ALA A 467 -5.41 -13.96 -3.67
N MET A 468 -5.40 -14.95 -2.78
CA MET A 468 -4.18 -15.62 -2.32
C MET A 468 -4.46 -17.12 -2.15
N SER A 469 -3.57 -17.96 -2.64
CA SER A 469 -3.65 -19.41 -2.46
C SER A 469 -2.27 -19.99 -2.19
N TYR A 470 -2.15 -20.73 -1.11
CA TYR A 470 -1.04 -21.65 -0.97
C TYR A 470 -1.12 -22.74 -2.05
N ASP A 471 0.03 -23.13 -2.59
CA ASP A 471 0.15 -24.24 -3.55
C ASP A 471 0.71 -25.46 -2.82
N TYR A 472 -0.18 -26.40 -2.48
CA TYR A 472 0.20 -27.61 -1.75
C TYR A 472 1.18 -28.49 -2.54
N THR A 473 1.20 -28.40 -3.87
CA THR A 473 2.13 -29.16 -4.70
C THR A 473 3.58 -28.66 -4.57
N VAL A 474 3.77 -27.44 -4.07
CA VAL A 474 5.09 -26.88 -3.76
C VAL A 474 5.38 -27.01 -2.29
N LEU A 475 6.21 -27.99 -1.94
CA LEU A 475 6.71 -28.19 -0.57
C LEU A 475 5.57 -28.27 0.47
N ALA A 476 4.48 -28.95 0.14
CA ALA A 476 3.29 -29.12 0.98
C ALA A 476 2.65 -27.80 1.44
N GLY A 477 2.69 -26.75 0.62
CA GLY A 477 2.09 -25.45 0.94
C GLY A 477 2.72 -24.77 2.17
N THR A 478 3.96 -25.14 2.52
CA THR A 478 4.63 -24.65 3.72
C THR A 478 5.10 -23.21 3.59
N GLN A 479 5.21 -22.52 4.72
CA GLN A 479 5.54 -21.10 4.83
C GLN A 479 7.05 -20.90 4.89
N GLY A 480 7.60 -20.32 3.82
CA GLY A 480 9.03 -20.01 3.67
C GLY A 480 9.31 -18.52 3.79
N GLY A 481 10.60 -18.16 3.80
CA GLY A 481 11.01 -16.76 3.95
C GLY A 481 10.49 -15.85 2.82
N LYS A 482 10.39 -16.36 1.58
CA LYS A 482 9.94 -15.56 0.44
C LYS A 482 8.42 -15.48 0.35
N ASN A 483 7.68 -16.54 0.64
CA ASN A 483 6.23 -16.45 0.69
C ASN A 483 5.72 -15.63 1.89
N HIS A 484 6.43 -15.57 3.01
CA HIS A 484 6.13 -14.58 4.05
C HIS A 484 6.34 -13.13 3.57
N GLN A 485 7.44 -12.84 2.87
CA GLN A 485 7.67 -11.52 2.27
C GLN A 485 6.58 -11.13 1.26
N LYS A 486 6.14 -12.10 0.45
CA LYS A 486 5.02 -11.97 -0.49
C LYS A 486 3.73 -11.61 0.25
N GLN A 487 3.33 -12.40 1.24
CA GLN A 487 2.13 -12.16 2.04
C GLN A 487 2.15 -10.81 2.76
N ASP A 488 3.26 -10.45 3.42
CA ASP A 488 3.43 -9.15 4.11
C ASP A 488 3.19 -7.98 3.15
N ARG A 489 3.72 -8.07 1.92
CA ARG A 489 3.48 -7.06 0.88
C ARG A 489 2.00 -7.00 0.49
N MET A 490 1.37 -8.15 0.29
CA MET A 490 -0.02 -8.21 -0.15
C MET A 490 -0.99 -7.70 0.91
N PHE A 491 -0.80 -8.05 2.19
CA PHE A 491 -1.57 -7.46 3.29
C PHE A 491 -1.34 -5.96 3.43
N GLY A 492 -0.12 -5.47 3.14
CA GLY A 492 0.16 -4.04 3.03
C GLY A 492 -0.66 -3.34 1.95
N ILE A 493 -0.80 -3.97 0.77
CA ILE A 493 -1.64 -3.49 -0.34
C ILE A 493 -3.12 -3.49 0.08
N ALA A 494 -3.63 -4.61 0.60
CA ALA A 494 -5.00 -4.73 1.08
C ALA A 494 -5.35 -3.64 2.10
N ARG A 495 -4.46 -3.40 3.08
CA ARG A 495 -4.65 -2.37 4.11
C ARG A 495 -4.67 -0.95 3.52
N LYS A 496 -3.75 -0.66 2.59
CA LYS A 496 -3.59 0.67 2.01
C LYS A 496 -4.77 1.03 1.11
N TYR A 497 -5.23 0.08 0.31
CA TYR A 497 -6.26 0.30 -0.71
C TYR A 497 -7.63 -0.27 -0.34
N LYS A 498 -7.79 -0.73 0.91
CA LYS A 498 -9.04 -1.28 1.47
C LYS A 498 -9.63 -2.42 0.64
N LEU A 499 -8.77 -3.30 0.15
CA LEU A 499 -9.19 -4.47 -0.64
C LEU A 499 -9.54 -5.63 0.31
N PRO A 500 -10.73 -6.24 0.17
CA PRO A 500 -11.04 -7.53 0.81
C PRO A 500 -9.99 -8.58 0.46
N VAL A 501 -9.80 -9.57 1.33
CA VAL A 501 -8.82 -10.64 1.16
C VAL A 501 -9.52 -11.98 1.14
N VAL A 502 -9.27 -12.79 0.12
CA VAL A 502 -9.62 -14.22 0.08
C VAL A 502 -8.33 -15.03 0.09
N LEU A 503 -8.19 -15.93 1.07
CA LEU A 503 -6.99 -16.72 1.30
C LEU A 503 -7.33 -18.22 1.38
N TYR A 504 -6.84 -18.99 0.42
CA TYR A 504 -6.82 -20.45 0.49
C TYR A 504 -5.60 -20.92 1.29
N THR A 505 -5.84 -21.63 2.40
CA THR A 505 -4.86 -21.84 3.48
C THR A 505 -4.22 -23.23 3.51
N GLU A 506 -4.49 -24.12 2.56
CA GLU A 506 -3.95 -25.49 2.54
C GLU A 506 -2.41 -25.50 2.69
N GLY A 507 -1.89 -26.17 3.72
CA GLY A 507 -0.45 -26.28 3.94
C GLY A 507 -0.02 -26.71 5.34
N GLY A 508 1.24 -27.16 5.41
CA GLY A 508 1.82 -27.82 6.59
C GLY A 508 2.53 -26.92 7.62
N GLY A 509 2.44 -25.58 7.50
CA GLY A 509 3.08 -24.66 8.44
C GLY A 509 4.51 -24.24 8.06
N GLY A 510 5.31 -23.85 9.05
CA GLY A 510 6.63 -23.25 8.84
C GLY A 510 7.64 -24.20 8.18
N ARG A 511 8.36 -23.69 7.17
CA ARG A 511 9.32 -24.48 6.38
C ARG A 511 10.72 -24.46 6.99
N THR A 512 11.34 -25.63 7.11
CA THR A 512 12.69 -25.80 7.68
C THR A 512 13.81 -25.92 6.62
N HIS A 513 13.47 -26.19 5.36
CA HIS A 513 14.44 -26.32 4.26
C HIS A 513 13.97 -25.57 3.00
N GLY A 514 14.91 -25.01 2.23
CA GLY A 514 14.63 -24.12 1.11
C GLY A 514 14.25 -24.79 -0.21
N GLY A 515 14.07 -26.11 -0.27
CA GLY A 515 13.78 -26.84 -1.51
C GLY A 515 14.56 -28.15 -1.64
N PRO A 516 14.52 -28.81 -2.82
CA PRO A 516 15.02 -30.17 -3.04
C PRO A 516 16.56 -30.30 -3.16
N ARG A 517 17.31 -29.19 -3.29
CA ARG A 517 18.78 -29.25 -3.36
C ARG A 517 19.38 -29.36 -1.95
N SER A 518 19.77 -30.59 -1.59
CA SER A 518 20.45 -30.92 -0.33
C SER A 518 21.83 -30.27 -0.27
N GLY A 519 22.02 -29.28 0.62
CA GLY A 519 23.32 -28.64 0.83
C GLY A 519 23.29 -27.28 1.54
N GLY A 520 22.14 -26.63 1.62
CA GLY A 520 21.98 -25.45 2.46
C GLY A 520 21.78 -25.86 3.91
N GLY A 521 22.79 -25.70 4.76
CA GLY A 521 22.56 -25.58 6.20
C GLY A 521 21.53 -24.48 6.51
N PRO A 522 21.08 -24.33 7.77
CA PRO A 522 20.10 -23.30 8.14
C PRO A 522 20.49 -21.95 7.52
N GLN A 523 19.55 -21.35 6.77
CA GLN A 523 19.77 -20.03 6.18
C GLN A 523 20.21 -19.08 7.29
N ALA A 524 21.40 -18.49 7.16
CA ALA A 524 22.07 -17.66 8.17
C ALA A 524 21.32 -16.37 8.58
N GLY A 525 20.04 -16.22 8.21
CA GLY A 525 19.22 -15.02 8.46
C GLY A 525 18.31 -15.09 9.69
N SER A 526 18.05 -16.26 10.28
CA SER A 526 17.24 -16.37 11.50
C SER A 526 17.42 -17.70 12.22
N VAL A 527 17.48 -17.67 13.55
CA VAL A 527 17.57 -18.88 14.40
C VAL A 527 16.18 -19.44 14.73
N GLY A 528 15.18 -18.58 14.94
CA GLY A 528 13.82 -19.00 15.34
C GLY A 528 12.68 -18.42 14.50
N GLY A 529 12.95 -17.51 13.56
CA GLY A 529 11.92 -16.93 12.68
C GLY A 529 10.87 -16.04 13.36
N LEU A 530 10.99 -15.74 14.66
CA LEU A 530 9.94 -15.07 15.44
C LEU A 530 9.79 -13.56 15.15
N GLN A 531 10.63 -13.00 14.29
CA GLN A 531 10.51 -11.63 13.78
C GLN A 531 9.54 -11.50 12.59
N VAL A 532 9.00 -12.61 12.08
CA VAL A 532 8.04 -12.62 10.97
C VAL A 532 6.79 -11.83 11.36
N ARG A 533 6.30 -10.98 10.45
CA ARG A 533 5.21 -10.03 10.72
C ARG A 533 3.86 -10.45 10.16
N THR A 534 3.80 -11.55 9.40
CA THR A 534 2.64 -11.93 8.56
C THR A 534 1.33 -12.00 9.34
N TRP A 535 1.29 -12.71 10.47
CA TRP A 535 0.08 -12.79 11.30
C TRP A 535 -0.33 -11.44 11.89
N ARG A 536 0.64 -10.59 12.26
CA ARG A 536 0.36 -9.24 12.74
C ARG A 536 -0.23 -8.37 11.62
N GLU A 537 0.28 -8.47 10.40
CA GLU A 537 -0.25 -7.67 9.29
C GLU A 537 -1.63 -8.15 8.85
N LEU A 538 -1.91 -9.47 8.87
CA LEU A 538 -3.26 -10.00 8.69
C LEU A 538 -4.21 -9.52 9.80
N GLY A 539 -3.84 -9.64 11.09
CA GLY A 539 -4.68 -9.22 12.20
C GLY A 539 -5.01 -7.72 12.20
N LYS A 540 -4.16 -6.88 11.59
CA LYS A 540 -4.48 -5.45 11.37
C LYS A 540 -5.59 -5.22 10.35
N LEU A 541 -5.89 -6.19 9.48
CA LEU A 541 -6.97 -6.09 8.51
C LEU A 541 -8.35 -6.37 9.12
N SER A 542 -8.44 -7.11 10.23
CA SER A 542 -9.72 -7.42 10.89
C SER A 542 -10.50 -6.14 11.23
N GLY A 543 -11.76 -6.07 10.83
CA GLY A 543 -12.62 -4.88 10.97
C GLY A 543 -12.26 -3.69 10.06
N LEU A 544 -11.26 -3.84 9.18
CA LEU A 544 -10.93 -2.86 8.13
C LEU A 544 -11.45 -3.30 6.77
N VAL A 545 -11.20 -4.55 6.40
CA VAL A 545 -11.63 -5.18 5.15
C VAL A 545 -12.13 -6.59 5.47
N PRO A 546 -13.11 -7.14 4.72
CA PRO A 546 -13.53 -8.52 4.90
C PRO A 546 -12.37 -9.49 4.60
N ILE A 547 -12.19 -10.49 5.46
CA ILE A 547 -11.16 -11.52 5.31
C ILE A 547 -11.83 -12.89 5.25
N VAL A 548 -11.75 -13.53 4.10
CA VAL A 548 -12.31 -14.86 3.84
C VAL A 548 -11.18 -15.88 3.86
N GLY A 549 -11.26 -16.83 4.80
CA GLY A 549 -10.37 -17.97 4.86
C GLY A 549 -11.04 -19.20 4.25
N VAL A 550 -10.41 -19.80 3.25
CA VAL A 550 -10.87 -21.04 2.62
C VAL A 550 -9.86 -22.13 2.91
N ASN A 551 -10.35 -23.33 3.23
CA ASN A 551 -9.50 -24.50 3.37
C ASN A 551 -10.08 -25.70 2.65
N SER A 552 -9.22 -26.39 1.89
CA SER A 552 -9.42 -27.77 1.49
C SER A 552 -8.20 -28.58 1.89
N GLY A 553 -8.40 -29.77 2.45
CA GLY A 553 -7.31 -30.65 2.90
C GLY A 553 -6.64 -30.21 4.19
N TYR A 554 -5.31 -30.30 4.25
CA TYR A 554 -4.58 -30.19 5.51
C TYR A 554 -4.15 -28.75 5.81
N CYS A 555 -4.47 -28.25 7.00
CA CYS A 555 -4.09 -26.91 7.45
C CYS A 555 -3.48 -26.95 8.85
N PHE A 556 -2.17 -26.76 8.94
CA PHE A 556 -1.46 -26.88 10.21
C PHE A 556 -0.58 -25.68 10.56
N ALA A 557 -0.36 -25.52 11.86
CA ALA A 557 0.54 -24.52 12.42
C ALA A 557 0.31 -23.11 11.88
N GLY A 558 1.31 -22.51 11.23
CA GLY A 558 1.20 -21.13 10.79
C GLY A 558 0.10 -20.89 9.75
N ASN A 559 -0.25 -21.90 8.94
CA ASN A 559 -1.37 -21.82 7.98
C ASN A 559 -2.72 -21.73 8.70
N VAL A 560 -2.96 -22.60 9.69
CA VAL A 560 -4.23 -22.59 10.44
C VAL A 560 -4.39 -21.34 11.31
N VAL A 561 -3.29 -20.75 11.77
CA VAL A 561 -3.34 -19.48 12.51
C VAL A 561 -3.73 -18.31 11.59
N LEU A 562 -3.38 -18.34 10.29
CA LEU A 562 -3.93 -17.38 9.33
C LEU A 562 -5.43 -17.62 9.12
N LEU A 563 -5.84 -18.88 8.97
CA LEU A 563 -7.25 -19.26 8.83
C LEU A 563 -8.09 -18.79 10.03
N GLY A 564 -7.62 -19.05 11.25
CA GLY A 564 -8.25 -18.67 12.51
C GLY A 564 -8.37 -17.15 12.75
N ALA A 565 -7.64 -16.34 11.98
CA ALA A 565 -7.70 -14.88 12.06
C ALA A 565 -8.64 -14.26 11.01
N CYS A 566 -9.31 -15.07 10.17
CA CYS A 566 -10.26 -14.61 9.17
C CYS A 566 -11.64 -14.31 9.79
N ASP A 567 -12.44 -13.49 9.11
CA ASP A 567 -13.81 -13.17 9.54
C ASP A 567 -14.76 -14.34 9.28
N VAL A 568 -14.45 -15.19 8.29
CA VAL A 568 -15.16 -16.44 8.00
C VAL A 568 -14.18 -17.54 7.62
N ILE A 569 -14.46 -18.75 8.08
CA ILE A 569 -13.76 -19.99 7.76
C ILE A 569 -14.70 -20.88 6.96
N ILE A 570 -14.38 -21.05 5.67
CA ILE A 570 -15.02 -21.97 4.75
C ILE A 570 -14.11 -23.19 4.63
N ALA A 571 -14.64 -24.39 4.90
CA ALA A 571 -13.87 -25.62 4.85
C ALA A 571 -14.60 -26.71 4.04
N THR A 572 -13.85 -27.49 3.27
CA THR A 572 -14.37 -28.69 2.60
C THR A 572 -14.42 -29.87 3.57
N LYS A 573 -15.19 -30.92 3.22
CA LYS A 573 -15.35 -32.08 4.11
C LYS A 573 -14.07 -32.87 4.37
N ASP A 574 -13.11 -32.82 3.47
CA ASP A 574 -11.83 -33.50 3.61
C ASP A 574 -10.80 -32.69 4.44
N SER A 575 -11.19 -31.55 4.99
CA SER A 575 -10.29 -30.72 5.78
C SER A 575 -9.88 -31.33 7.13
N SER A 576 -8.61 -31.13 7.51
CA SER A 576 -8.13 -31.37 8.88
C SER A 576 -7.31 -30.17 9.35
N LEU A 577 -7.77 -29.54 10.44
CA LEU A 577 -7.28 -28.26 10.93
C LEU A 577 -6.62 -28.43 12.31
N GLY A 578 -5.40 -27.92 12.51
CA GLY A 578 -4.74 -28.08 13.81
C GLY A 578 -3.55 -27.15 14.07
N ILE A 579 -3.44 -26.63 15.29
CA ILE A 579 -2.34 -25.74 15.70
C ILE A 579 -0.96 -26.42 15.55
N GLY A 580 -0.89 -27.75 15.63
CA GLY A 580 0.30 -28.52 15.30
C GLY A 580 -0.05 -29.63 14.32
N GLY A 581 0.77 -29.79 13.27
CA GLY A 581 0.68 -30.96 12.40
C GLY A 581 1.33 -32.19 13.04
N PRO A 582 1.25 -33.37 12.39
CA PRO A 582 1.75 -34.63 12.95
C PRO A 582 3.18 -34.58 13.49
N ALA A 583 4.10 -33.96 12.75
CA ALA A 583 5.51 -33.83 13.17
C ALA A 583 5.70 -32.99 14.45
N VAL A 584 4.86 -31.97 14.67
CA VAL A 584 4.90 -31.13 15.88
C VAL A 584 4.34 -31.91 17.08
N ILE A 585 3.27 -32.68 16.87
CA ILE A 585 2.65 -33.51 17.90
C ILE A 585 3.62 -34.60 18.36
N GLU A 586 4.23 -35.32 17.41
CA GLU A 586 5.23 -36.33 17.69
C GLU A 586 6.48 -35.73 18.36
N GLY A 587 6.99 -34.61 17.83
CA GLY A 587 8.14 -33.91 18.40
C GLY A 587 7.90 -33.39 19.82
N GLY A 588 6.64 -33.14 20.19
CA GLY A 588 6.21 -32.80 21.55
C GLY A 588 6.03 -34.00 22.48
N GLY A 589 6.21 -35.23 22.00
CA GLY A 589 6.04 -36.46 22.78
C GLY A 589 4.57 -36.85 23.02
N LEU A 590 3.63 -36.32 22.24
CA LEU A 590 2.19 -36.54 22.41
C LEU A 590 1.66 -37.75 21.63
N GLY A 591 2.55 -38.50 20.97
CA GLY A 591 2.23 -39.66 20.13
C GLY A 591 2.31 -39.33 18.63
N ALA A 592 2.04 -40.35 17.82
CA ALA A 592 2.03 -40.24 16.36
C ALA A 592 0.60 -40.42 15.84
N TYR A 593 0.18 -39.51 14.95
CA TYR A 593 -1.16 -39.46 14.39
C TYR A 593 -1.08 -39.18 12.89
N ALA A 594 -2.02 -39.69 12.11
CA ALA A 594 -2.16 -39.30 10.72
C ALA A 594 -2.64 -37.84 10.60
N PRO A 595 -2.30 -37.12 9.51
CA PRO A 595 -2.81 -35.76 9.28
C PRO A 595 -4.33 -35.63 9.40
N SER A 596 -5.08 -36.63 8.93
CA SER A 596 -6.55 -36.69 8.99
C SER A 596 -7.10 -36.83 10.42
N GLU A 597 -6.31 -37.29 11.38
CA GLU A 597 -6.74 -37.51 12.77
C GLU A 597 -6.52 -36.28 13.67
N VAL A 598 -5.77 -35.28 13.19
CA VAL A 598 -5.36 -34.13 14.02
C VAL A 598 -6.55 -33.25 14.40
N GLY A 599 -7.38 -32.87 13.43
CA GLY A 599 -8.55 -32.04 13.68
C GLY A 599 -9.55 -32.11 12.54
N PRO A 600 -10.16 -33.30 12.33
CA PRO A 600 -11.15 -33.51 11.28
C PRO A 600 -12.40 -32.66 11.52
N ILE A 601 -13.17 -32.43 10.45
CA ILE A 601 -14.35 -31.54 10.45
C ILE A 601 -15.40 -31.90 11.50
N GLU A 602 -15.55 -33.16 11.87
CA GLU A 602 -16.52 -33.62 12.89
C GLU A 602 -16.23 -33.04 14.27
N ILE A 603 -14.99 -32.61 14.52
CA ILE A 603 -14.57 -31.92 15.73
C ILE A 603 -14.66 -30.40 15.54
N GLN A 604 -14.20 -29.89 14.39
CA GLN A 604 -14.07 -28.45 14.14
C GLN A 604 -15.37 -27.74 13.78
N GLN A 605 -16.38 -28.47 13.32
CA GLN A 605 -17.68 -27.90 13.02
C GLN A 605 -18.51 -27.61 14.29
N PRO A 606 -18.72 -28.57 15.22
CA PRO A 606 -19.52 -28.31 16.41
C PRO A 606 -18.84 -27.40 17.43
N ASN A 607 -17.51 -27.26 17.41
CA ASN A 607 -16.78 -26.40 18.34
C ASN A 607 -16.69 -24.92 17.90
N GLY A 608 -17.30 -24.55 16.77
CA GLY A 608 -17.37 -23.16 16.30
C GLY A 608 -16.19 -22.66 15.47
N VAL A 609 -15.21 -23.51 15.15
CA VAL A 609 -14.09 -23.13 14.26
C VAL A 609 -14.57 -22.95 12.82
N ILE A 610 -15.40 -23.85 12.29
CA ILE A 610 -15.88 -23.77 10.91
C ILE A 610 -17.18 -22.96 10.85
N ASP A 611 -17.18 -21.89 10.05
CA ASP A 611 -18.38 -21.08 9.81
C ASP A 611 -19.26 -21.68 8.70
N VAL A 612 -18.65 -22.13 7.60
CA VAL A 612 -19.34 -22.74 6.45
C VAL A 612 -18.64 -24.04 6.08
N LEU A 613 -19.37 -25.15 6.10
CA LEU A 613 -18.88 -26.46 5.65
C LEU A 613 -19.49 -26.76 4.28
N VAL A 614 -18.65 -27.12 3.31
CA VAL A 614 -19.03 -27.42 1.92
C VAL A 614 -18.46 -28.77 1.49
N GLU A 615 -18.93 -29.31 0.36
CA GLU A 615 -18.46 -30.60 -0.13
C GLU A 615 -17.02 -30.53 -0.68
N ASP A 616 -16.74 -29.56 -1.55
CA ASP A 616 -15.51 -29.47 -2.35
C ASP A 616 -15.06 -28.02 -2.61
N GLU A 617 -13.98 -27.85 -3.38
CA GLU A 617 -13.37 -26.54 -3.66
C GLU A 617 -14.26 -25.64 -4.52
N GLU A 618 -15.07 -26.17 -5.45
CA GLU A 618 -16.00 -25.38 -6.27
C GLU A 618 -17.10 -24.77 -5.39
N GLU A 619 -17.69 -25.57 -4.50
CA GLU A 619 -18.64 -25.06 -3.52
C GLU A 619 -17.99 -24.08 -2.53
N ALA A 620 -16.72 -24.30 -2.15
CA ALA A 620 -15.98 -23.41 -1.26
C ALA A 620 -15.78 -22.03 -1.90
N THR A 621 -15.42 -21.99 -3.17
CA THR A 621 -15.25 -20.77 -3.94
C THR A 621 -16.60 -20.07 -4.14
N ALA A 622 -17.67 -20.81 -4.45
CA ALA A 622 -19.02 -20.25 -4.52
C ALA A 622 -19.48 -19.64 -3.19
N ALA A 623 -19.20 -20.29 -2.06
CA ALA A 623 -19.48 -19.76 -0.73
C ALA A 623 -18.64 -18.51 -0.41
N ALA A 624 -17.37 -18.47 -0.83
CA ALA A 624 -16.51 -17.29 -0.69
C ALA A 624 -17.05 -16.09 -1.48
N ARG A 625 -17.46 -16.31 -2.74
CA ARG A 625 -18.13 -15.31 -3.59
C ARG A 625 -19.43 -14.80 -2.94
N HIS A 626 -20.27 -15.72 -2.45
CA HIS A 626 -21.54 -15.37 -1.80
C HIS A 626 -21.31 -14.56 -0.52
N TYR A 627 -20.40 -14.99 0.36
CA TYR A 627 -20.04 -14.26 1.57
C TYR A 627 -19.52 -12.86 1.25
N LEU A 628 -18.58 -12.74 0.32
CA LEU A 628 -17.98 -11.45 -0.02
C LEU A 628 -19.03 -10.47 -0.57
N SER A 629 -20.03 -10.97 -1.29
CA SER A 629 -21.09 -10.14 -1.89
C SER A 629 -21.78 -9.24 -0.85
N PHE A 630 -21.97 -9.69 0.40
CA PHE A 630 -22.67 -8.91 1.44
C PHE A 630 -21.90 -7.64 1.83
N PHE A 631 -20.60 -7.58 1.56
CA PHE A 631 -19.72 -6.46 1.87
C PHE A 631 -19.44 -5.56 0.65
N GLN A 632 -19.97 -5.92 -0.52
CA GLN A 632 -19.74 -5.23 -1.80
C GLN A 632 -20.90 -4.31 -2.21
N GLY A 633 -21.95 -4.23 -1.38
CA GLY A 633 -23.06 -3.31 -1.56
C GLY A 633 -24.37 -3.97 -1.99
N ARG A 634 -25.23 -3.17 -2.64
CA ARG A 634 -26.59 -3.56 -3.05
C ARG A 634 -26.57 -4.28 -4.40
N VAL A 635 -27.24 -5.42 -4.48
CA VAL A 635 -27.53 -6.12 -5.74
C VAL A 635 -28.79 -5.53 -6.38
N GLN A 636 -28.77 -5.30 -7.69
CA GLN A 636 -29.89 -4.65 -8.39
C GLN A 636 -31.04 -5.61 -8.70
N GLU A 637 -30.71 -6.84 -9.10
CA GLU A 637 -31.70 -7.86 -9.43
C GLU A 637 -32.00 -8.75 -8.23
N TRP A 638 -33.27 -8.83 -7.85
CA TRP A 638 -33.72 -9.63 -6.72
C TRP A 638 -35.19 -10.01 -6.89
N SER A 639 -35.60 -11.06 -6.19
CA SER A 639 -37.00 -11.45 -6.05
C SER A 639 -37.28 -11.84 -4.60
N ALA A 640 -38.54 -11.69 -4.16
CA ALA A 640 -38.96 -11.99 -2.80
C ALA A 640 -39.85 -13.23 -2.77
N HIS A 641 -39.79 -14.00 -1.68
CA HIS A 641 -40.75 -15.06 -1.41
C HIS A 641 -42.16 -14.50 -1.13
N ASP A 642 -43.19 -15.35 -1.22
CA ASP A 642 -44.54 -14.97 -0.79
C ASP A 642 -44.62 -14.84 0.74
N GLN A 643 -44.63 -13.59 1.20
CA GLN A 643 -44.61 -13.26 2.64
C GLN A 643 -45.82 -13.78 3.41
N ARG A 644 -46.93 -14.15 2.74
CA ARG A 644 -48.12 -14.72 3.40
C ARG A 644 -47.82 -16.05 4.08
N ALA A 645 -46.80 -16.78 3.64
CA ALA A 645 -46.34 -18.00 4.29
C ALA A 645 -45.96 -17.77 5.77
N LEU A 646 -45.44 -16.58 6.12
CA LEU A 646 -45.00 -16.23 7.48
C LEU A 646 -46.13 -16.34 8.52
N ARG A 647 -47.40 -16.14 8.11
CA ARG A 647 -48.57 -16.28 8.98
C ARG A 647 -48.75 -17.69 9.55
N HIS A 648 -48.10 -18.69 8.95
CA HIS A 648 -48.32 -20.10 9.26
C HIS A 648 -47.08 -20.81 9.81
N VAL A 649 -45.91 -20.17 9.82
CA VAL A 649 -44.66 -20.81 10.25
C VAL A 649 -44.62 -20.99 11.77
N VAL A 650 -45.06 -19.98 12.53
CA VAL A 650 -45.11 -20.05 14.00
C VAL A 650 -46.43 -20.70 14.43
N PRO A 651 -46.41 -21.86 15.12
CA PRO A 651 -47.63 -22.55 15.51
C PRO A 651 -48.41 -21.78 16.60
N GLU A 652 -49.73 -21.79 16.52
CA GLU A 652 -50.61 -21.26 17.57
C GLU A 652 -50.44 -21.98 18.92
N ASN A 653 -50.09 -23.27 18.87
CA ASN A 653 -49.67 -23.98 20.07
C ASN A 653 -48.30 -23.44 20.53
N ARG A 654 -48.34 -22.58 21.55
CA ARG A 654 -47.18 -21.95 22.23
C ARG A 654 -46.04 -22.88 22.64
N ARG A 655 -46.28 -24.19 22.77
CA ARG A 655 -45.26 -25.20 23.14
C ARG A 655 -44.66 -25.92 21.95
N ALA A 656 -45.31 -25.86 20.78
CA ALA A 656 -44.81 -26.50 19.58
C ALA A 656 -43.59 -25.73 19.04
N VAL A 657 -42.56 -26.46 18.66
CA VAL A 657 -41.34 -25.91 18.04
C VAL A 657 -41.57 -25.73 16.53
N TYR A 658 -40.73 -24.92 15.88
CA TYR A 658 -40.77 -24.69 14.43
C TYR A 658 -39.38 -24.39 13.88
N ASN A 659 -39.23 -24.44 12.55
CA ASN A 659 -37.97 -24.12 11.90
C ASN A 659 -37.80 -22.61 11.71
N ILE A 660 -36.95 -21.98 12.52
CA ILE A 660 -36.63 -20.55 12.41
C ILE A 660 -35.98 -20.20 11.06
N ARG A 661 -35.24 -21.13 10.43
CA ARG A 661 -34.59 -20.89 9.13
C ARG A 661 -35.61 -20.61 8.03
N SER A 662 -36.77 -21.24 8.08
CA SER A 662 -37.87 -20.97 7.13
C SER A 662 -38.41 -19.54 7.26
N VAL A 663 -38.38 -18.94 8.46
CA VAL A 663 -38.74 -17.53 8.65
C VAL A 663 -37.68 -16.63 8.03
N ILE A 664 -36.40 -16.87 8.33
CA ILE A 664 -35.26 -16.09 7.83
C ILE A 664 -35.23 -16.11 6.29
N GLU A 665 -35.32 -17.30 5.70
CA GLU A 665 -35.31 -17.51 4.26
C GLU A 665 -36.51 -16.81 3.59
N THR A 666 -37.71 -16.96 4.15
CA THR A 666 -38.92 -16.30 3.59
C THR A 666 -38.82 -14.78 3.65
N LEU A 667 -38.21 -14.20 4.69
CA LEU A 667 -38.00 -12.75 4.80
C LEU A 667 -36.98 -12.22 3.80
N GLY A 668 -35.93 -13.00 3.54
CA GLY A 668 -34.86 -12.67 2.61
C GLY A 668 -35.29 -12.66 1.14
N ASP A 669 -34.42 -12.13 0.29
CA ASP A 669 -34.50 -12.31 -1.15
C ASP A 669 -34.18 -13.77 -1.50
N VAL A 670 -34.82 -14.30 -2.54
CA VAL A 670 -34.67 -15.70 -2.96
C VAL A 670 -33.19 -16.01 -3.23
N GLY A 671 -32.66 -17.05 -2.58
CA GLY A 671 -31.27 -17.49 -2.75
C GLY A 671 -30.21 -16.64 -2.03
N SER A 672 -30.61 -15.61 -1.27
CA SER A 672 -29.67 -14.70 -0.60
C SER A 672 -29.21 -15.15 0.79
N MET A 673 -29.77 -16.21 1.35
CA MET A 673 -29.44 -16.64 2.71
C MET A 673 -28.10 -17.37 2.75
N LEU A 674 -27.20 -16.92 3.63
CA LEU A 674 -25.98 -17.61 4.01
C LEU A 674 -25.91 -17.75 5.53
N GLU A 675 -26.19 -18.94 6.05
CA GLU A 675 -26.10 -19.24 7.49
C GLU A 675 -24.65 -19.51 7.91
N LEU A 676 -24.24 -18.91 9.04
CA LEU A 676 -22.90 -19.09 9.61
C LEU A 676 -22.94 -19.92 10.90
N ARG A 677 -21.94 -20.79 11.06
CA ARG A 677 -21.75 -21.72 12.19
C ARG A 677 -23.02 -22.52 12.54
N PRO A 678 -23.71 -23.18 11.58
CA PRO A 678 -25.00 -23.84 11.84
C PRO A 678 -24.95 -24.97 12.90
N LYS A 679 -23.75 -25.47 13.24
CA LYS A 679 -23.54 -26.56 14.20
C LYS A 679 -22.95 -26.13 15.55
N PHE A 680 -22.65 -24.85 15.74
CA PHE A 680 -22.17 -24.28 17.01
C PHE A 680 -23.20 -23.29 17.56
N GLY A 681 -23.35 -23.22 18.90
CA GLY A 681 -24.32 -22.34 19.54
C GLY A 681 -25.73 -22.58 19.02
N LEU A 682 -26.21 -23.83 19.07
CA LEU A 682 -27.42 -24.29 18.37
C LEU A 682 -28.71 -23.55 18.76
N SER A 683 -28.71 -22.88 19.91
CA SER A 683 -29.77 -22.00 20.40
C SER A 683 -29.94 -20.72 19.58
N MET A 684 -28.92 -20.36 18.80
CA MET A 684 -28.81 -19.12 18.04
C MET A 684 -28.49 -19.39 16.57
N VAL A 685 -29.28 -18.83 15.68
CA VAL A 685 -28.98 -18.77 14.24
C VAL A 685 -28.39 -17.40 13.93
N THR A 686 -27.30 -17.39 13.16
CA THR A 686 -26.68 -16.19 12.60
C THR A 686 -26.59 -16.38 11.09
N ALA A 687 -27.11 -15.44 10.31
CA ALA A 687 -27.09 -15.55 8.86
C ALA A 687 -27.01 -14.17 8.21
N PHE A 688 -26.42 -14.09 7.02
CA PHE A 688 -26.65 -12.96 6.13
C PHE A 688 -27.82 -13.27 5.20
N ILE A 689 -28.64 -12.26 4.93
CA ILE A 689 -29.68 -12.26 3.89
C ILE A 689 -29.60 -10.95 3.10
N ARG A 690 -30.42 -10.84 2.05
CA ARG A 690 -30.73 -9.56 1.42
C ARG A 690 -32.19 -9.20 1.53
N ILE A 691 -32.49 -7.90 1.61
CA ILE A 691 -33.84 -7.37 1.46
C ILE A 691 -33.80 -6.26 0.40
N GLU A 692 -34.40 -6.55 -0.75
CA GLU A 692 -34.36 -5.71 -1.94
C GLU A 692 -32.93 -5.42 -2.42
N GLY A 693 -32.10 -6.46 -2.37
CA GLY A 693 -30.70 -6.43 -2.73
C GLY A 693 -29.76 -5.89 -1.64
N ARG A 694 -30.28 -5.29 -0.56
CA ARG A 694 -29.47 -4.72 0.52
C ARG A 694 -29.06 -5.79 1.54
N PRO A 695 -27.77 -5.87 1.92
CA PRO A 695 -27.31 -6.86 2.90
C PRO A 695 -27.89 -6.58 4.29
N VAL A 696 -28.32 -7.63 4.99
CA VAL A 696 -28.83 -7.58 6.37
C VAL A 696 -28.26 -8.78 7.13
N GLY A 697 -27.68 -8.52 8.31
CA GLY A 697 -27.30 -9.58 9.25
C GLY A 697 -28.51 -9.98 10.10
N VAL A 698 -28.74 -11.27 10.28
CA VAL A 698 -29.85 -11.81 11.06
C VAL A 698 -29.33 -12.58 12.25
N ILE A 699 -29.85 -12.28 13.45
CA ILE A 699 -29.76 -13.16 14.61
C ILE A 699 -31.14 -13.67 14.97
N ALA A 700 -31.27 -14.94 15.34
CA ALA A 700 -32.56 -15.52 15.64
C ALA A 700 -32.49 -16.66 16.65
N ASN A 701 -33.45 -16.72 17.58
CA ASN A 701 -33.54 -17.84 18.52
C ASN A 701 -34.05 -19.10 17.82
N ASN A 702 -33.42 -20.24 18.10
CA ASN A 702 -33.81 -21.52 17.54
C ASN A 702 -34.60 -22.36 18.55
N SER A 703 -35.93 -22.36 18.42
CA SER A 703 -36.80 -23.15 19.32
C SER A 703 -36.61 -24.67 19.18
N ASN A 704 -36.00 -25.16 18.09
CA ASN A 704 -35.65 -26.58 17.90
C ASN A 704 -34.34 -26.99 18.60
N SER A 705 -33.61 -26.05 19.24
CA SER A 705 -32.38 -26.38 19.96
C SER A 705 -32.66 -27.22 21.22
N PRO A 706 -31.65 -27.90 21.79
CA PRO A 706 -31.78 -28.56 23.10
C PRO A 706 -32.23 -27.62 24.23
N THR A 707 -32.04 -26.31 24.05
CA THR A 707 -32.38 -25.25 25.01
C THR A 707 -33.73 -24.59 24.74
N GLY A 708 -34.45 -25.00 23.70
CA GLY A 708 -35.78 -24.47 23.36
C GLY A 708 -35.78 -22.98 23.03
N GLY A 709 -34.68 -22.45 22.48
CA GLY A 709 -34.49 -21.03 22.15
C GLY A 709 -33.96 -20.16 23.30
N ALA A 710 -33.59 -20.74 24.45
CA ALA A 710 -32.94 -20.00 25.53
C ALA A 710 -31.52 -19.59 25.13
N VAL A 711 -31.10 -18.38 25.53
CA VAL A 711 -29.75 -17.87 25.28
C VAL A 711 -28.76 -18.56 26.23
N ASP A 712 -27.95 -19.48 25.70
CA ASP A 712 -26.87 -20.18 26.40
C ASP A 712 -25.50 -19.58 26.07
N SER A 713 -24.43 -20.09 26.68
CA SER A 713 -23.09 -19.52 26.54
C SER A 713 -22.58 -19.48 25.10
N GLU A 714 -22.68 -20.59 24.38
CA GLU A 714 -22.25 -20.68 22.98
C GLU A 714 -23.13 -19.84 22.06
N GLY A 715 -24.46 -19.83 22.27
CA GLY A 715 -25.38 -18.99 21.51
C GLY A 715 -25.13 -17.50 21.75
N ALA A 716 -24.74 -17.12 22.97
CA ALA A 716 -24.41 -15.75 23.31
C ALA A 716 -23.12 -15.27 22.64
N ASP A 717 -22.04 -16.06 22.68
CA ASP A 717 -20.80 -15.74 21.99
C ASP A 717 -21.01 -15.65 20.48
N LYS A 718 -21.70 -16.63 19.90
CA LYS A 718 -22.03 -16.64 18.46
C LYS A 718 -22.79 -15.39 18.03
N ALA A 719 -23.80 -14.97 18.79
CA ALA A 719 -24.54 -13.74 18.51
C ALA A 719 -23.65 -12.49 18.66
N ALA A 720 -22.91 -12.39 19.77
CA ALA A 720 -22.07 -11.23 20.07
C ALA A 720 -21.00 -11.02 18.99
N ARG A 721 -20.32 -12.09 18.55
CA ARG A 721 -19.36 -12.04 17.44
C ARG A 721 -20.00 -11.53 16.16
N PHE A 722 -21.15 -12.10 15.80
CA PHE A 722 -21.84 -11.76 14.56
C PHE A 722 -22.37 -10.31 14.55
N MET A 723 -22.85 -9.81 15.68
CA MET A 723 -23.21 -8.39 15.83
C MET A 723 -22.00 -7.48 15.58
N GLN A 724 -20.83 -7.82 16.12
CA GLN A 724 -19.59 -7.05 15.91
C GLN A 724 -19.12 -7.10 14.46
N LEU A 725 -19.25 -8.24 13.78
CA LEU A 725 -18.96 -8.38 12.35
C LEU A 725 -19.85 -7.45 11.52
N CYS A 726 -21.16 -7.48 11.75
CA CYS A 726 -22.12 -6.61 11.05
C CYS A 726 -21.81 -5.12 11.30
N ASP A 727 -21.55 -4.76 12.56
CA ASP A 727 -21.25 -3.37 12.92
C ASP A 727 -19.95 -2.85 12.31
N ALA A 728 -18.90 -3.67 12.21
CA ALA A 728 -17.62 -3.27 11.61
C ALA A 728 -17.74 -2.85 10.13
N PHE A 729 -18.70 -3.45 9.41
CA PHE A 729 -18.89 -3.28 7.97
C PHE A 729 -20.21 -2.59 7.59
N ASP A 730 -20.82 -1.86 8.53
CA ASP A 730 -22.04 -1.09 8.32
C ASP A 730 -23.24 -1.90 7.79
N ILE A 731 -23.33 -3.19 8.15
CA ILE A 731 -24.44 -4.05 7.79
C ILE A 731 -25.53 -3.95 8.87
N PRO A 732 -26.76 -3.51 8.53
CA PRO A 732 -27.87 -3.47 9.49
C PRO A 732 -28.22 -4.86 10.05
N ILE A 733 -28.72 -4.90 11.29
CA ILE A 733 -29.04 -6.15 11.99
C ILE A 733 -30.56 -6.28 12.16
N LEU A 734 -31.08 -7.47 11.84
CA LEU A 734 -32.43 -7.92 12.16
C LEU A 734 -32.36 -8.99 13.25
N SER A 735 -33.01 -8.74 14.37
CA SER A 735 -33.15 -9.71 15.46
C SER A 735 -34.56 -10.30 15.50
N LEU A 736 -34.64 -11.62 15.37
CA LEU A 736 -35.88 -12.38 15.44
C LEU A 736 -35.99 -13.09 16.80
N ILE A 737 -36.90 -12.60 17.65
CA ILE A 737 -36.99 -13.00 19.05
C ILE A 737 -38.06 -14.09 19.24
N ASP A 738 -37.63 -15.27 19.70
CA ASP A 738 -38.48 -16.33 20.26
C ASP A 738 -37.72 -17.05 21.39
N THR A 739 -37.44 -16.32 22.46
CA THR A 739 -36.63 -16.79 23.59
C THR A 739 -37.41 -16.80 24.91
N PRO A 740 -37.29 -17.88 25.70
CA PRO A 740 -37.76 -17.89 27.08
C PRO A 740 -36.83 -17.14 28.05
N GLY A 741 -35.77 -16.50 27.55
CA GLY A 741 -34.76 -15.78 28.33
C GLY A 741 -33.39 -16.46 28.27
N ASN A 742 -32.49 -16.03 29.14
CA ASN A 742 -31.21 -16.70 29.32
C ASN A 742 -31.44 -18.12 29.85
N MET A 743 -30.55 -19.03 29.46
CA MET A 743 -30.48 -20.34 30.10
C MET A 743 -30.28 -20.17 31.62
N VAL A 744 -30.76 -21.13 32.41
CA VAL A 744 -30.60 -21.12 33.86
C VAL A 744 -30.33 -22.52 34.37
N GLY A 745 -29.74 -22.60 35.55
CA GLY A 745 -29.57 -23.84 36.30
C GLY A 745 -28.10 -24.22 36.49
N PRO A 746 -27.78 -25.02 37.53
CA PRO A 746 -26.40 -25.24 37.95
C PRO A 746 -25.46 -25.80 36.87
N GLU A 747 -25.98 -26.61 35.94
CA GLU A 747 -25.17 -27.14 34.84
C GLU A 747 -24.80 -26.07 33.81
N ALA A 748 -25.72 -25.17 33.48
CA ALA A 748 -25.44 -24.07 32.57
C ALA A 748 -24.42 -23.10 33.19
N GLU A 749 -24.48 -22.84 34.49
CA GLU A 749 -23.53 -21.97 35.19
C GLU A 749 -22.08 -22.46 35.13
N LYS A 750 -21.84 -23.79 35.00
CA LYS A 750 -20.48 -24.35 34.85
C LYS A 750 -19.78 -23.90 33.57
N THR A 751 -20.54 -23.44 32.58
CA THR A 751 -20.02 -22.94 31.30
C THR A 751 -19.64 -21.46 31.35
N ALA A 752 -19.56 -20.85 32.54
CA ALA A 752 -19.33 -19.41 32.73
C ALA A 752 -20.43 -18.51 32.13
N LEU A 753 -21.68 -19.01 32.12
CA LEU A 753 -22.84 -18.39 31.50
C LEU A 753 -22.99 -16.88 31.79
N ILE A 754 -22.73 -16.44 33.02
CA ILE A 754 -22.79 -15.03 33.42
C ILE A 754 -21.93 -14.13 32.49
N ARG A 755 -20.71 -14.57 32.15
CA ARG A 755 -19.80 -13.81 31.30
C ARG A 755 -20.25 -13.82 29.84
N HIS A 756 -20.65 -14.97 29.33
CA HIS A 756 -21.09 -15.14 27.95
C HIS A 756 -22.40 -14.39 27.66
N CYS A 757 -23.41 -14.50 28.53
CA CYS A 757 -24.61 -13.67 28.42
C CYS A 757 -24.28 -12.17 28.52
N GLY A 758 -23.35 -11.79 29.41
CA GLY A 758 -22.86 -10.42 29.52
C GLY A 758 -22.17 -9.90 28.25
N HIS A 759 -21.55 -10.79 27.45
CA HIS A 759 -20.91 -10.45 26.19
C HIS A 759 -21.90 -9.86 25.20
N MET A 760 -23.09 -10.45 25.04
CA MET A 760 -24.15 -9.90 24.18
C MET A 760 -24.59 -8.50 24.59
N TYR A 761 -24.73 -8.23 25.89
CA TYR A 761 -25.08 -6.89 26.38
C TYR A 761 -24.01 -5.85 26.07
N VAL A 762 -22.74 -6.18 26.29
CA VAL A 762 -21.63 -5.28 25.99
C VAL A 762 -21.53 -5.04 24.48
N ALA A 763 -21.68 -6.10 23.67
CA ALA A 763 -21.69 -5.98 22.22
C ALA A 763 -22.85 -5.09 21.74
N GLY A 764 -24.09 -5.45 22.11
CA GLY A 764 -25.34 -4.78 21.74
C GLY A 764 -25.35 -3.29 22.08
N ALA A 765 -24.93 -2.90 23.28
CA ALA A 765 -24.87 -1.50 23.70
C ALA A 765 -23.83 -0.66 22.93
N ASN A 766 -22.90 -1.30 22.19
CA ASN A 766 -21.87 -0.64 21.39
C ASN A 766 -22.08 -0.88 19.88
N ILE A 767 -23.27 -1.34 19.48
CA ILE A 767 -23.66 -1.40 18.07
C ILE A 767 -24.14 -0.03 17.63
N THR A 768 -23.70 0.41 16.46
CA THR A 768 -24.06 1.70 15.87
C THR A 768 -24.73 1.57 14.51
N VAL A 769 -24.73 0.36 13.93
CA VAL A 769 -25.58 0.06 12.78
C VAL A 769 -27.05 0.01 13.18
N PRO A 770 -27.97 0.26 12.24
CA PRO A 770 -29.39 0.13 12.48
C PRO A 770 -29.74 -1.28 12.95
N TYR A 771 -30.54 -1.34 14.01
CA TYR A 771 -30.94 -2.58 14.66
C TYR A 771 -32.47 -2.67 14.69
N PHE A 772 -33.01 -3.73 14.09
CA PHE A 772 -34.44 -3.96 13.93
C PHE A 772 -34.84 -5.19 14.73
N VAL A 773 -35.94 -5.11 15.48
CA VAL A 773 -36.42 -6.23 16.31
C VAL A 773 -37.80 -6.67 15.86
N VAL A 774 -37.95 -7.99 15.69
CA VAL A 774 -39.25 -8.64 15.45
C VAL A 774 -39.44 -9.76 16.47
N VAL A 775 -40.41 -9.58 17.37
CA VAL A 775 -40.81 -10.61 18.33
C VAL A 775 -41.78 -11.58 17.65
N LEU A 776 -41.31 -12.79 17.36
CA LEU A 776 -42.09 -13.84 16.70
C LEU A 776 -43.08 -14.49 17.67
N ARG A 777 -42.63 -14.79 18.88
CA ARG A 777 -43.45 -15.45 19.91
C ARG A 777 -42.96 -15.14 21.32
N LYS A 778 -42.01 -15.89 21.90
CA LYS A 778 -41.59 -15.67 23.28
C LYS A 778 -40.60 -14.51 23.40
N SER A 779 -40.86 -13.59 24.31
CA SER A 779 -39.97 -12.48 24.65
C SER A 779 -39.89 -12.34 26.17
N TYR A 780 -39.06 -13.18 26.80
CA TYR A 780 -38.98 -13.23 28.26
C TYR A 780 -37.63 -12.76 28.83
N GLY A 781 -37.73 -11.89 29.85
CA GLY A 781 -36.63 -11.49 30.73
C GLY A 781 -35.39 -10.98 30.03
N LEU A 782 -34.24 -11.15 30.69
CA LEU A 782 -32.96 -10.63 30.23
C LEU A 782 -32.45 -11.29 28.93
N GLY A 783 -32.93 -12.47 28.55
CA GLY A 783 -32.53 -13.04 27.24
C GLY A 783 -33.16 -12.29 26.08
N ALA A 784 -34.41 -11.85 26.22
CA ALA A 784 -35.07 -11.04 25.20
C ALA A 784 -34.43 -9.65 25.06
N LEU A 785 -34.01 -9.03 26.17
CA LEU A 785 -33.25 -7.78 26.12
C LEU A 785 -31.87 -7.97 25.48
N ALA A 786 -31.17 -9.08 25.76
CA ALA A 786 -29.89 -9.40 25.12
C ALA A 786 -30.02 -9.59 23.60
N MET A 787 -31.16 -10.10 23.12
CA MET A 787 -31.49 -10.18 21.69
C MET A 787 -31.79 -8.83 21.05
N SER A 788 -31.89 -7.75 21.82
CA SER A 788 -31.92 -6.38 21.32
C SER A 788 -30.55 -5.72 21.58
N THR A 789 -30.49 -4.39 21.65
CA THR A 789 -29.29 -3.66 22.06
C THR A 789 -29.17 -3.51 23.60
N GLY A 790 -29.96 -4.28 24.36
CA GLY A 790 -30.11 -4.19 25.81
C GLY A 790 -31.42 -3.52 26.25
N SER A 791 -32.13 -2.88 25.32
CA SER A 791 -33.46 -2.29 25.48
C SER A 791 -34.19 -2.28 24.14
N PHE A 792 -35.51 -2.42 24.14
CA PHE A 792 -36.33 -2.29 22.93
C PHE A 792 -36.39 -0.83 22.43
N ASP A 793 -36.38 0.14 23.35
CA ASP A 793 -36.44 1.57 23.02
C ASP A 793 -35.18 2.11 22.32
N GLU A 794 -34.06 1.37 22.37
CA GLU A 794 -32.78 1.74 21.76
C GLU A 794 -32.61 1.13 20.35
N THR A 795 -33.68 0.54 19.81
CA THR A 795 -33.72 -0.04 18.46
C THR A 795 -34.41 0.89 17.48
N PHE A 796 -34.21 0.69 16.18
CA PHE A 796 -34.89 1.53 15.17
C PHE A 796 -36.41 1.29 15.19
N PHE A 797 -36.80 0.02 15.28
CA PHE A 797 -38.15 -0.38 15.65
C PHE A 797 -38.10 -1.72 16.41
N THR A 798 -39.08 -1.92 17.27
CA THR A 798 -39.43 -3.19 17.89
C THR A 798 -40.89 -3.49 17.60
N ILE A 799 -41.15 -4.47 16.73
CA ILE A 799 -42.50 -4.91 16.39
C ILE A 799 -42.73 -6.35 16.83
N SER A 800 -43.99 -6.75 16.96
CA SER A 800 -44.36 -8.12 17.33
C SER A 800 -45.33 -8.74 16.34
N TRP A 801 -45.21 -10.05 16.13
CA TRP A 801 -46.25 -10.85 15.50
C TRP A 801 -47.41 -11.09 16.48
N PRO A 802 -48.61 -11.47 16.00
CA PRO A 802 -49.78 -11.67 16.86
C PRO A 802 -49.59 -12.78 17.91
N THR A 803 -48.66 -13.70 17.64
CA THR A 803 -48.23 -14.79 18.53
C THR A 803 -47.30 -14.34 19.66
N GLY A 804 -46.87 -13.07 19.68
CA GLY A 804 -45.99 -12.51 20.68
C GLY A 804 -46.52 -12.63 22.11
N GLU A 805 -45.64 -12.98 23.05
CA GLU A 805 -45.89 -13.03 24.47
C GLU A 805 -44.70 -12.50 25.28
N PHE A 806 -44.99 -11.60 26.23
CA PHE A 806 -44.02 -10.76 26.92
C PHE A 806 -44.10 -10.96 28.44
N ALA A 807 -42.95 -11.14 29.08
CA ALA A 807 -42.88 -11.30 30.54
C ALA A 807 -41.47 -11.05 31.09
N GLY A 808 -41.36 -10.61 32.34
CA GLY A 808 -40.04 -10.49 32.99
C GLY A 808 -39.36 -11.84 33.29
N MET A 809 -40.13 -12.93 33.36
CA MET A 809 -39.64 -14.30 33.53
C MET A 809 -40.74 -15.31 33.11
N GLY A 810 -40.42 -16.60 33.11
CA GLY A 810 -41.42 -17.65 32.88
C GLY A 810 -42.66 -17.50 33.75
N LEU A 811 -43.83 -17.45 33.11
CA LEU A 811 -45.09 -17.05 33.74
C LEU A 811 -45.54 -18.02 34.85
N GLU A 812 -45.29 -19.32 34.68
CA GLU A 812 -45.48 -20.34 35.72
C GLU A 812 -44.66 -20.04 36.99
N GLY A 813 -43.40 -19.63 36.82
CA GLY A 813 -42.51 -19.27 37.92
C GLY A 813 -42.97 -18.00 38.64
N SER A 814 -43.35 -16.99 37.86
CA SER A 814 -43.90 -15.73 38.37
C SER A 814 -45.16 -15.96 39.23
N VAL A 815 -46.10 -16.77 38.76
CA VAL A 815 -47.32 -17.11 39.53
C VAL A 815 -46.97 -17.86 40.82
N LYS A 816 -46.08 -18.85 40.76
CA LYS A 816 -45.65 -19.61 41.97
C LYS A 816 -45.05 -18.71 43.02
N LEU A 817 -44.19 -17.76 42.63
CA LEU A 817 -43.52 -16.85 43.55
C LEU A 817 -44.46 -15.77 44.07
N GLY A 818 -45.18 -15.09 43.17
CA GLY A 818 -46.05 -13.95 43.50
C GLY A 818 -47.32 -14.34 44.27
N ARG A 819 -47.84 -15.55 44.07
CA ARG A 819 -49.06 -16.06 44.75
C ARG A 819 -48.76 -17.20 45.73
N ARG A 820 -47.50 -17.37 46.14
CA ARG A 820 -47.06 -18.46 47.02
C ARG A 820 -47.93 -18.63 48.26
N ARG A 821 -48.10 -17.55 49.04
CA ARG A 821 -48.86 -17.56 50.31
C ARG A 821 -50.32 -17.99 50.11
N GLU A 822 -50.92 -17.55 49.00
CA GLU A 822 -52.31 -17.87 48.67
C GLU A 822 -52.47 -19.33 48.26
N LEU A 823 -51.57 -19.84 47.41
CA LEU A 823 -51.58 -21.23 46.98
C LEU A 823 -51.25 -22.20 48.13
N GLU A 824 -50.32 -21.84 49.02
CA GLU A 824 -49.98 -22.62 50.22
C GLU A 824 -51.14 -22.71 51.21
N ALA A 825 -51.98 -21.66 51.29
CA ALA A 825 -53.15 -21.64 52.17
C ALA A 825 -54.28 -22.61 51.74
N ILE A 826 -54.31 -23.04 50.48
CA ILE A 826 -55.28 -24.02 49.97
C ILE A 826 -54.77 -25.43 50.30
N THR A 827 -55.46 -26.15 51.19
CA THR A 827 -55.03 -27.49 51.65
C THR A 827 -55.39 -28.62 50.68
N ASP A 828 -56.48 -28.47 49.91
CA ASP A 828 -56.83 -29.43 48.86
C ASP A 828 -55.91 -29.26 47.63
N LEU A 829 -55.30 -30.37 47.22
CA LEU A 829 -54.37 -30.39 46.09
C LEU A 829 -55.10 -30.15 44.76
N ALA A 830 -56.32 -30.67 44.59
CA ALA A 830 -57.09 -30.49 43.36
C ALA A 830 -57.51 -29.02 43.20
N GLU A 831 -58.04 -28.41 44.27
CA GLU A 831 -58.35 -26.97 44.30
C GLU A 831 -57.12 -26.10 44.08
N ARG A 832 -55.99 -26.39 44.76
CA ARG A 832 -54.74 -25.64 44.59
C ARG A 832 -54.24 -25.70 43.14
N LYS A 833 -54.30 -26.88 42.52
CA LYS A 833 -53.91 -27.07 41.12
C LYS A 833 -54.81 -26.28 40.18
N ALA A 834 -56.14 -26.38 40.32
CA ALA A 834 -57.09 -25.64 39.51
C ALA A 834 -56.91 -24.11 39.65
N ARG A 835 -56.64 -23.64 40.89
CA ARG A 835 -56.35 -22.23 41.15
C ARG A 835 -55.05 -21.77 40.50
N TYR A 836 -54.00 -22.56 40.61
CA TYR A 836 -52.72 -22.29 39.96
C TYR A 836 -52.86 -22.22 38.43
N GLU A 837 -53.55 -23.20 37.83
CA GLU A 837 -53.79 -23.24 36.38
C GLU A 837 -54.60 -22.02 35.90
N LYS A 838 -55.58 -21.58 36.70
CA LYS A 838 -56.30 -20.33 36.42
C LYS A 838 -55.37 -19.11 36.44
N TYR A 839 -54.54 -18.95 37.47
CA TYR A 839 -53.61 -17.81 37.53
C TYR A 839 -52.57 -17.81 36.40
N VAL A 840 -52.11 -18.99 35.98
CA VAL A 840 -51.23 -19.12 34.81
C VAL A 840 -51.97 -18.73 33.53
N ALA A 841 -53.22 -19.17 33.35
CA ALA A 841 -54.03 -18.78 32.19
C ALA A 841 -54.29 -17.26 32.14
N ASP A 842 -54.62 -16.65 33.28
CA ASP A 842 -54.80 -15.20 33.40
C ASP A 842 -53.50 -14.45 33.08
N ALA A 843 -52.36 -14.93 33.57
CA ALA A 843 -51.05 -14.35 33.28
C ALA A 843 -50.70 -14.44 31.78
N TYR A 844 -51.05 -15.54 31.11
CA TYR A 844 -50.88 -15.67 29.66
C TYR A 844 -51.84 -14.79 28.85
N ALA A 845 -53.06 -14.59 29.31
CA ALA A 845 -53.98 -13.64 28.67
C ALA A 845 -53.45 -12.21 28.78
N TRP A 846 -52.82 -11.88 29.91
CA TRP A 846 -52.17 -10.60 30.15
C TRP A 846 -50.90 -10.39 29.30
N SER A 847 -50.08 -11.43 29.10
CA SER A 847 -48.79 -11.32 28.42
C SER A 847 -48.84 -11.17 26.90
N ARG A 848 -50.02 -11.16 26.27
CA ARG A 848 -50.16 -11.14 24.80
C ARG A 848 -49.62 -9.85 24.20
N ALA A 849 -49.07 -9.94 22.98
CA ALA A 849 -48.53 -8.81 22.22
C ALA A 849 -49.47 -7.60 22.16
N LEU A 850 -50.77 -7.82 22.02
CA LEU A 850 -51.77 -6.75 22.01
C LEU A 850 -51.71 -5.87 23.28
N ASN A 851 -51.52 -6.47 24.46
CA ASN A 851 -51.41 -5.70 25.70
C ASN A 851 -50.07 -4.95 25.75
N ALA A 852 -48.97 -5.58 25.32
CA ALA A 852 -47.66 -4.94 25.25
C ALA A 852 -47.69 -3.68 24.36
N ALA A 853 -48.36 -3.73 23.21
CA ALA A 853 -48.51 -2.56 22.34
C ALA A 853 -49.38 -1.46 22.95
N THR A 854 -50.42 -1.79 23.74
CA THR A 854 -51.27 -0.76 24.37
C THR A 854 -50.53 0.11 25.40
N VAL A 855 -49.37 -0.35 25.87
CA VAL A 855 -48.50 0.39 26.81
C VAL A 855 -47.18 0.81 26.17
N SER A 856 -47.05 0.66 24.84
CA SER A 856 -45.85 1.03 24.08
C SER A 856 -44.58 0.28 24.48
N GLU A 857 -44.68 -0.99 24.93
CA GLU A 857 -43.51 -1.87 25.08
C GLU A 857 -42.96 -2.34 23.72
N VAL A 858 -43.78 -2.26 22.68
CA VAL A 858 -43.44 -2.48 21.27
C VAL A 858 -44.13 -1.39 20.43
N ASP A 859 -43.57 -1.07 19.27
CA ASP A 859 -44.08 -0.04 18.37
C ASP A 859 -45.42 -0.44 17.73
N ASP A 860 -45.57 -1.73 17.38
CA ASP A 860 -46.81 -2.26 16.80
C ASP A 860 -46.92 -3.79 16.91
N VAL A 861 -48.14 -4.31 16.76
CA VAL A 861 -48.42 -5.73 16.53
C VAL A 861 -48.94 -5.91 15.11
N ILE A 862 -48.12 -6.52 14.26
CA ILE A 862 -48.31 -6.50 12.80
C ILE A 862 -48.81 -7.84 12.25
N ASP A 863 -49.33 -7.85 11.03
CA ASP A 863 -49.46 -9.08 10.25
C ASP A 863 -48.05 -9.61 9.92
N PRO A 864 -47.72 -10.89 10.20
CA PRO A 864 -46.42 -11.46 9.85
C PRO A 864 -45.98 -11.18 8.41
N ALA A 865 -46.92 -11.15 7.46
CA ALA A 865 -46.65 -10.88 6.04
C ALA A 865 -46.15 -9.44 5.76
N ASP A 866 -46.36 -8.51 6.69
CA ASP A 866 -45.92 -7.11 6.57
C ASP A 866 -44.53 -6.87 7.15
N THR A 867 -43.88 -7.87 7.76
CA THR A 867 -42.55 -7.73 8.39
C THR A 867 -41.52 -7.19 7.40
N ARG A 868 -41.53 -7.70 6.15
CA ARG A 868 -40.63 -7.22 5.10
C ARG A 868 -40.87 -5.77 4.70
N LYS A 869 -42.12 -5.27 4.77
CA LYS A 869 -42.44 -3.85 4.51
C LYS A 869 -41.84 -2.93 5.57
N TRP A 870 -41.92 -3.33 6.84
CA TRP A 870 -41.26 -2.62 7.95
C TRP A 870 -39.75 -2.58 7.76
N MET A 871 -39.14 -3.70 7.38
CA MET A 871 -37.71 -3.75 7.06
C MET A 871 -37.35 -2.78 5.92
N VAL A 872 -38.10 -2.79 4.82
CA VAL A 872 -37.85 -1.88 3.68
C VAL A 872 -38.01 -0.42 4.09
N MET A 873 -39.02 -0.08 4.89
CA MET A 873 -39.22 1.27 5.42
C MET A 873 -38.05 1.71 6.30
N GLY A 874 -37.62 0.85 7.22
CA GLY A 874 -36.47 1.11 8.08
C GLY A 874 -35.20 1.34 7.26
N LEU A 875 -34.90 0.43 6.33
CA LEU A 875 -33.73 0.52 5.45
C LEU A 875 -33.77 1.75 4.53
N ASN A 876 -34.95 2.19 4.08
CA ASN A 876 -35.12 3.41 3.27
C ASN A 876 -34.94 4.69 4.07
N SER A 877 -35.07 4.63 5.40
CA SER A 877 -34.94 5.78 6.30
C SER A 877 -33.51 6.02 6.77
N LEU A 878 -32.59 5.12 6.41
CA LEU A 878 -31.19 5.21 6.82
C LEU A 878 -30.44 6.27 6.01
N PRO A 879 -29.61 7.11 6.64
CA PRO A 879 -28.72 7.98 5.91
C PRO A 879 -27.66 7.16 5.16
N PRO A 880 -27.08 7.70 4.07
CA PRO A 880 -25.92 7.09 3.44
C PRO A 880 -24.77 6.90 4.43
N VAL A 881 -24.06 5.77 4.31
CA VAL A 881 -22.87 5.51 5.13
C VAL A 881 -21.76 6.49 4.75
N ALA A 882 -21.24 7.22 5.73
CA ALA A 882 -20.13 8.15 5.50
C ALA A 882 -18.84 7.38 5.16
N PRO A 883 -18.03 7.83 4.19
CA PRO A 883 -16.71 7.24 3.92
C PRO A 883 -15.81 7.31 5.15
N ARG A 884 -15.02 6.24 5.40
CA ARG A 884 -14.11 6.13 6.55
C ARG A 884 -12.69 5.81 6.10
N ASP A 885 -11.71 6.55 6.61
CA ASP A 885 -10.28 6.28 6.35
C ASP A 885 -9.76 5.06 7.14
N GLY A 886 -10.40 4.78 8.27
CA GLY A 886 -10.00 3.77 9.25
C GLY A 886 -11.09 2.74 9.54
N LYS A 887 -10.83 1.94 10.56
CA LYS A 887 -11.78 0.93 11.03
C LYS A 887 -12.90 1.58 11.85
N LYS A 888 -14.11 1.05 11.74
CA LYS A 888 -15.22 1.42 12.64
C LYS A 888 -15.07 0.75 14.01
N ARG A 889 -14.79 -0.55 14.01
CA ARG A 889 -14.36 -1.29 15.20
C ARG A 889 -12.87 -1.55 15.15
N GLY A 890 -12.18 -1.57 16.29
CA GLY A 890 -10.72 -1.81 16.32
C GLY A 890 -10.31 -3.15 15.69
N TRP A 891 -11.19 -4.15 15.79
CA TRP A 891 -11.10 -5.51 15.27
C TRP A 891 -12.50 -6.15 15.38
N VAL A 892 -12.69 -7.29 14.71
CA VAL A 892 -13.84 -8.18 14.88
C VAL A 892 -13.37 -9.36 15.73
N ASP A 893 -14.16 -9.74 16.74
CA ASP A 893 -13.82 -10.87 17.59
C ASP A 893 -13.74 -12.18 16.79
N THR A 894 -12.70 -12.98 17.06
CA THR A 894 -12.53 -14.28 16.43
C THR A 894 -13.44 -15.34 17.05
N TRP A 895 -13.91 -15.10 18.28
CA TRP A 895 -14.78 -16.02 19.01
C TRP A 895 -16.24 -15.60 19.00
#